data_AF-A0A364LN42-F1
#
_entry.id   AF-A0A364LN42-F1
#
_cell.length_a   1.000
_cell.length_b   1.000
_cell.length_c   1.000
_cell.angle_alpha   90.00
_cell.angle_beta   90.00
_cell.angle_gamma   90.00
#
_symmetry.space_group_name_H-M   'P 1'
#
loop_
_entity.id
_entity.type
_entity.pdbx_description
1 polymer ?
#
loop_
_entity_poly.entity_id
_entity_poly.type
_entity_poly.pdbx_seq_one_letter_code
_entity_poly.pdbx_strand_id
1 'polypeptide(L)'
;MPESLKIMIDGPSAGLVEILIDTDSSAISAAFIYTPDTATPAPYEMLLGYHDAAGEAHQLPMTLQKNGQWTAKRTMAPNESSDFYMHPNVKPGKLTQKPDIISKIALSDGKIIASVYENPELPTESKGSIQRRVLNAEGILSEPVDEHHQIKPGEQLIEVYIPAGYESSDSKVYPVQVMLDGGMHLRQDAFGNSMGTKTILDNLIANGRMLPIVAVFVSPSPPTQKEGQWVSMPRLGEYACDLKTDAMLKSIPGALKQAGMKTTEDPKKTGLCGQSMGGLQALYTAKMHPEIFGQVIAQSPAVWWGPPAPRLNNEENKSPARYEDDETWRAPLSNQEEQQYLLKMLNTGYDQLSRQTVPQGEVSIYLQAGTHETGDRNQGDEPLTQSVMTLARKLNIGCKLHNGGHTAESWATGLAILLPQAHPAQPALETTEEVNAINEITRSSTEELMRSANIQGAAIASYSDAHISTLSIGTTAKTPFGVASLSKPVFAYLVLKLLEANNADEAIPGFGKFNSSDSQFDLDTPLYQVFRDASGETLADNDNPFLKNFKPEDWDLAKQLNARIILSHRTGLHIVEQKPYSFQFAPGAYYAYSGPGIDCLQMAIEELTHSDLETLAWANVFAAHALNMSHSSYGDEPVAANSLKTTAEDYAALVSSWINDERLNYAFKPQEPIYTMENDYFPQSKDMLVEEITIDASDRKQVSWGLGVGLVIKDKEVVGAYHTGDMNQWRSGFGAEIAPETGRCQTTRVYCANGANGHILAEKILPKALSPALNYFFPTYGFARNVKELDETSFHGMNPQRLKPDLKEQAYQTKNISNRYKELLQGSKSEKTDVAVAEVLDSAQQAKPATPNPFSMEPKPH
;
A
#
# COMPACT_ATOMS: atom_id res chain seq x y z
N MET A 1 -4.88 25.46 -8.17
CA MET A 1 -5.04 25.90 -9.58
C MET A 1 -5.22 24.63 -10.40
N PRO A 2 -6.21 24.57 -11.29
CA PRO A 2 -6.44 23.38 -12.12
C PRO A 2 -5.18 23.07 -12.92
N GLU A 3 -4.80 21.79 -12.96
CA GLU A 3 -3.70 21.36 -13.81
C GLU A 3 -4.16 21.40 -15.27
N SER A 4 -3.30 21.93 -16.14
CA SER A 4 -3.60 22.09 -17.55
C SER A 4 -2.52 21.45 -18.42
N LEU A 5 -2.94 20.69 -19.42
CA LEU A 5 -2.05 20.20 -20.48
C LEU A 5 -2.45 20.83 -21.81
N LYS A 6 -1.45 21.30 -22.55
CA LYS A 6 -1.61 21.90 -23.87
C LYS A 6 -0.89 21.07 -24.91
N ILE A 7 -1.60 20.70 -25.96
CA ILE A 7 -1.09 19.85 -27.04
C ILE A 7 -1.36 20.58 -28.36
N MET A 8 -0.27 20.89 -29.08
CA MET A 8 -0.35 21.45 -30.43
C MET A 8 -0.57 20.31 -31.43
N ILE A 9 -1.54 20.48 -32.31
CA ILE A 9 -1.89 19.52 -33.36
C ILE A 9 -1.55 20.13 -34.71
N ASP A 10 -0.86 19.35 -35.55
CA ASP A 10 -0.52 19.71 -36.92
C ASP A 10 -1.44 19.01 -37.94
N GLY A 11 -1.45 19.52 -39.18
CA GLY A 11 -2.11 18.86 -40.31
C GLY A 11 -3.54 19.35 -40.60
N PRO A 12 -4.42 18.51 -41.16
CA PRO A 12 -5.77 18.90 -41.60
C PRO A 12 -6.68 19.40 -40.49
N SER A 13 -6.38 19.04 -39.24
CA SER A 13 -7.09 19.45 -38.02
C SER A 13 -6.19 20.29 -37.11
N ALA A 14 -5.34 21.14 -37.72
CA ALA A 14 -4.38 21.95 -36.97
C ALA A 14 -5.08 22.91 -35.98
N GLY A 15 -4.53 22.97 -34.77
CA GLY A 15 -5.07 23.75 -33.66
C GLY A 15 -4.44 23.39 -32.32
N LEU A 16 -4.98 23.96 -31.25
CA LEU A 16 -4.57 23.73 -29.87
C LEU A 16 -5.63 22.91 -29.11
N VAL A 17 -5.22 21.80 -28.52
CA VAL A 17 -6.01 21.05 -27.53
C VAL A 17 -5.53 21.43 -26.13
N GLU A 18 -6.43 21.90 -25.28
CA GLU A 18 -6.20 22.15 -23.86
C GLU A 18 -7.07 21.21 -23.02
N ILE A 19 -6.44 20.53 -22.06
CA ILE A 19 -7.09 19.63 -21.12
C ILE A 19 -6.94 20.26 -19.74
N LEU A 20 -8.06 20.51 -19.07
CA LEU A 20 -8.10 21.07 -17.72
C LEU A 20 -8.63 20.03 -16.74
N ILE A 21 -7.85 19.74 -15.70
CA ILE A 21 -8.27 18.86 -14.61
C ILE A 21 -8.68 19.70 -13.41
N ASP A 22 -9.92 19.51 -12.98
CA ASP A 22 -10.50 20.11 -11.78
C ASP A 22 -10.68 19.03 -10.70
N THR A 23 -10.02 19.24 -9.56
CA THR A 23 -9.98 18.34 -8.41
C THR A 23 -10.72 18.90 -7.19
N ASP A 24 -11.33 20.09 -7.29
CA ASP A 24 -11.93 20.79 -6.13
C ASP A 24 -13.32 20.24 -5.74
N SER A 25 -13.77 19.16 -6.39
CA SER A 25 -15.07 18.52 -6.16
C SER A 25 -14.91 17.06 -5.72
N SER A 26 -15.97 16.43 -5.21
CA SER A 26 -15.99 15.00 -4.82
C SER A 26 -15.66 14.03 -5.97
N ALA A 27 -15.43 14.53 -7.18
CA ALA A 27 -14.97 13.79 -8.35
C ALA A 27 -13.95 14.63 -9.17
N ILE A 28 -13.07 13.95 -9.90
CA ILE A 28 -12.11 14.61 -10.79
C ILE A 28 -12.78 14.82 -12.13
N SER A 29 -12.83 16.06 -12.62
CA SER A 29 -13.42 16.39 -13.93
C SER A 29 -12.35 16.86 -14.91
N ALA A 30 -12.36 16.28 -16.11
CA ALA A 30 -11.53 16.70 -17.22
C ALA A 30 -12.36 17.47 -18.25
N ALA A 31 -11.94 18.70 -18.56
CA ALA A 31 -12.48 19.50 -19.64
C ALA A 31 -11.51 19.49 -20.83
N PHE A 32 -12.02 19.09 -21.98
CA PHE A 32 -11.30 19.03 -23.26
C PHE A 32 -11.72 20.21 -24.11
N ILE A 33 -10.77 21.05 -24.49
CA ILE A 33 -10.99 22.29 -25.22
C ILE A 33 -10.16 22.23 -26.49
N TYR A 34 -10.79 22.30 -27.66
CA TYR A 34 -10.10 22.39 -28.94
C TYR A 34 -10.30 23.79 -29.52
N THR A 35 -9.19 24.41 -29.91
CA THR A 35 -9.15 25.71 -30.57
C THR A 35 -8.56 25.52 -31.97
N PRO A 36 -9.36 25.56 -33.04
CA PRO A 36 -8.84 25.41 -34.40
C PRO A 36 -7.96 26.60 -34.78
N ASP A 37 -6.92 26.35 -35.58
CA ASP A 37 -6.12 27.41 -36.17
C ASP A 37 -6.96 28.27 -37.12
N THR A 38 -6.57 29.54 -37.29
CA THR A 38 -7.29 30.49 -38.14
C THR A 38 -7.36 30.07 -39.62
N ALA A 39 -6.45 29.19 -40.06
CA ALA A 39 -6.41 28.65 -41.41
C ALA A 39 -7.22 27.35 -41.58
N THR A 40 -7.60 26.70 -40.48
CA THR A 40 -8.35 25.43 -40.46
C THR A 40 -9.85 25.71 -40.50
N PRO A 41 -10.62 25.17 -41.47
CA PRO A 41 -12.07 25.32 -41.47
C PRO A 41 -12.69 24.77 -40.19
N ALA A 42 -13.53 25.56 -39.52
CA ALA A 42 -14.21 25.10 -38.31
C ALA A 42 -15.12 23.90 -38.62
N PRO A 43 -15.03 22.79 -37.86
CA PRO A 43 -15.93 21.66 -38.04
C PRO A 43 -17.39 22.07 -37.78
N TYR A 44 -18.34 21.39 -38.40
CA TYR A 44 -19.78 21.58 -38.18
C TYR A 44 -20.31 20.70 -37.03
N GLU A 45 -19.68 19.55 -36.79
CA GLU A 45 -19.92 18.65 -35.67
C GLU A 45 -18.56 18.20 -35.14
N MET A 46 -18.45 17.95 -33.84
CA MET A 46 -17.22 17.45 -33.27
C MET A 46 -17.49 16.46 -32.15
N LEU A 47 -16.79 15.33 -32.18
CA LEU A 47 -16.89 14.27 -31.18
C LEU A 47 -15.57 14.10 -30.45
N LEU A 48 -15.66 13.99 -29.13
CA LEU A 48 -14.60 13.46 -28.28
C LEU A 48 -14.84 11.96 -28.12
N GLY A 49 -13.98 11.15 -28.73
CA GLY A 49 -13.92 9.73 -28.42
C GLY A 49 -12.83 9.45 -27.39
N TYR A 50 -13.01 8.42 -26.58
CA TYR A 50 -11.96 7.96 -25.68
C TYR A 50 -12.07 6.46 -25.43
N HIS A 51 -10.97 5.83 -25.03
CA HIS A 51 -10.99 4.51 -24.40
C HIS A 51 -10.86 4.71 -22.91
N ASP A 52 -11.78 4.13 -22.13
CA ASP A 52 -11.68 4.20 -20.67
C ASP A 52 -10.58 3.27 -20.12
N ALA A 53 -10.47 3.23 -18.80
CA ALA A 53 -9.55 2.36 -18.08
C ALA A 53 -9.67 0.87 -18.45
N ALA A 54 -10.85 0.40 -18.86
CA ALA A 54 -11.09 -0.98 -19.28
C ALA A 54 -10.78 -1.22 -20.77
N GLY A 55 -10.42 -0.16 -21.51
CA GLY A 55 -10.22 -0.20 -22.95
C GLY A 55 -11.54 -0.12 -23.74
N GLU A 56 -12.67 0.15 -23.09
CA GLU A 56 -13.95 0.31 -23.77
C GLU A 56 -14.02 1.66 -24.48
N ALA A 57 -14.51 1.67 -25.72
CA ALA A 57 -14.62 2.87 -26.52
C ALA A 57 -15.91 3.64 -26.21
N HIS A 58 -15.75 4.92 -25.86
CA HIS A 58 -16.83 5.86 -25.54
C HIS A 58 -16.79 7.08 -26.46
N GLN A 59 -17.93 7.75 -26.62
CA GLN A 59 -18.06 8.96 -27.44
C GLN A 59 -18.96 9.99 -26.76
N LEU A 60 -18.52 11.25 -26.83
CA LEU A 60 -19.23 12.40 -26.29
C LEU A 60 -19.27 13.52 -27.35
N PRO A 61 -20.43 14.16 -27.60
CA PRO A 61 -20.48 15.32 -28.46
C PRO A 61 -19.78 16.51 -27.79
N MET A 62 -19.00 17.26 -28.57
CA MET A 62 -18.40 18.51 -28.12
C MET A 62 -19.32 19.68 -28.47
N THR A 63 -19.30 20.71 -27.62
CA THR A 63 -20.14 21.92 -27.77
C THR A 63 -19.32 23.05 -28.36
N LEU A 64 -19.80 23.64 -29.47
CA LEU A 64 -19.22 24.85 -30.05
C LEU A 64 -19.56 26.08 -29.19
N GLN A 65 -18.53 26.75 -28.70
CA GLN A 65 -18.61 27.97 -27.90
C GLN A 65 -18.63 29.22 -28.79
N LYS A 66 -19.12 30.33 -28.24
CA LYS A 66 -19.22 31.62 -28.98
C LYS A 66 -17.88 32.16 -29.47
N ASN A 67 -16.78 31.77 -28.84
CA ASN A 67 -15.41 32.16 -29.19
C ASN A 67 -14.78 31.23 -30.24
N GLY A 68 -15.53 30.29 -30.80
CA GLY A 68 -15.05 29.35 -31.82
C GLY A 68 -14.36 28.09 -31.28
N GLN A 69 -14.24 27.95 -29.95
CA GLN A 69 -13.69 26.75 -29.32
C GLN A 69 -14.74 25.65 -29.23
N TRP A 70 -14.29 24.39 -29.23
CA TRP A 70 -15.13 23.24 -28.98
C TRP A 70 -14.78 22.62 -27.64
N THR A 71 -15.79 22.30 -26.83
CA THR A 71 -15.58 21.82 -25.46
C THR A 71 -16.38 20.56 -25.14
N ALA A 72 -15.76 19.60 -24.45
CA ALA A 72 -16.44 18.50 -23.77
C ALA A 72 -15.91 18.36 -22.34
N LYS A 73 -16.72 17.78 -21.45
CA LYS A 73 -16.32 17.46 -20.08
C LYS A 73 -16.68 16.03 -19.77
N ARG A 74 -15.83 15.36 -18.99
CA ARG A 74 -16.14 14.05 -18.40
C ARG A 74 -15.54 13.92 -17.01
N THR A 75 -16.09 13.00 -16.22
CA THR A 75 -15.49 12.58 -14.96
C THR A 75 -14.38 11.57 -15.24
N MET A 76 -13.31 11.62 -14.46
CA MET A 76 -12.17 10.71 -14.52
C MET A 76 -11.85 10.18 -13.13
N ALA A 77 -11.21 9.01 -13.06
CA ALA A 77 -10.70 8.49 -11.79
C ALA A 77 -9.29 9.03 -11.48
N PRO A 78 -8.86 9.07 -10.21
CA PRO A 78 -7.56 9.64 -9.81
C PRO A 78 -6.33 9.03 -10.48
N ASN A 79 -6.40 7.73 -10.81
CA ASN A 79 -5.31 6.97 -11.42
C ASN A 79 -5.69 6.41 -12.79
N GLU A 80 -6.59 7.11 -13.50
CA GLU A 80 -7.05 6.69 -14.83
C GLU A 80 -6.01 6.99 -15.91
N SER A 81 -5.87 6.04 -16.84
CA SER A 81 -5.19 6.23 -18.12
C SER A 81 -6.21 6.01 -19.23
N SER A 82 -6.33 6.97 -20.13
CA SER A 82 -7.36 6.99 -21.16
C SER A 82 -6.78 7.58 -22.45
N ASP A 83 -6.91 6.83 -23.54
CA ASP A 83 -6.67 7.38 -24.87
C ASP A 83 -7.85 8.25 -25.25
N PHE A 84 -7.61 9.41 -25.83
CA PHE A 84 -8.66 10.24 -26.38
C PHE A 84 -8.34 10.63 -27.83
N TYR A 85 -9.42 10.84 -28.56
CA TYR A 85 -9.36 11.25 -29.94
C TYR A 85 -10.49 12.20 -30.29
N MET A 86 -10.26 13.05 -31.29
CA MET A 86 -11.26 14.00 -31.75
C MET A 86 -11.57 13.77 -33.23
N HIS A 87 -12.86 13.80 -33.55
CA HIS A 87 -13.37 13.69 -34.92
C HIS A 87 -14.15 14.94 -35.32
N PRO A 88 -13.60 15.78 -36.21
CA PRO A 88 -14.38 16.77 -36.91
C PRO A 88 -15.35 16.09 -37.88
N ASN A 89 -16.57 16.61 -37.96
CA ASN A 89 -17.52 16.36 -39.05
C ASN A 89 -18.08 14.92 -39.17
N VAL A 90 -17.93 14.09 -38.13
CA VAL A 90 -18.44 12.70 -38.08
C VAL A 90 -19.66 12.59 -37.16
N LYS A 91 -20.73 11.96 -37.64
CA LYS A 91 -21.93 11.65 -36.83
C LYS A 91 -21.67 10.46 -35.88
N PRO A 92 -22.22 10.47 -34.65
CA PRO A 92 -22.13 9.32 -33.73
C PRO A 92 -22.51 8.01 -34.43
N GLY A 93 -21.65 6.99 -34.31
CA GLY A 93 -21.87 5.66 -34.91
C GLY A 93 -21.51 5.47 -36.39
N LYS A 94 -20.91 6.47 -37.07
CA LYS A 94 -20.45 6.37 -38.47
C LYS A 94 -18.94 6.43 -38.67
N LEU A 95 -18.16 6.10 -37.66
CA LEU A 95 -16.70 6.20 -37.69
C LEU A 95 -16.07 5.33 -38.77
N THR A 96 -15.19 5.94 -39.57
CA THR A 96 -14.16 5.24 -40.33
C THR A 96 -12.87 5.18 -39.52
N GLN A 97 -12.05 4.16 -39.77
CA GLN A 97 -10.96 3.66 -38.92
C GLN A 97 -9.75 4.60 -38.70
N LYS A 98 -9.84 5.91 -39.01
CA LYS A 98 -8.74 6.86 -38.79
C LYS A 98 -9.20 8.09 -37.98
N PRO A 99 -8.85 8.18 -36.69
CA PRO A 99 -8.97 9.40 -35.91
C PRO A 99 -8.01 10.49 -36.40
N ASP A 100 -8.48 11.74 -36.39
CA ASP A 100 -7.69 12.90 -36.84
C ASP A 100 -6.71 13.40 -35.77
N ILE A 101 -7.04 13.20 -34.49
CA ILE A 101 -6.21 13.58 -33.35
C ILE A 101 -6.20 12.40 -32.39
N ILE A 102 -5.03 11.85 -32.07
CA ILE A 102 -4.86 10.77 -31.09
C ILE A 102 -3.87 11.25 -30.04
N SER A 103 -4.26 11.23 -28.77
CA SER A 103 -3.42 11.59 -27.64
C SER A 103 -3.86 10.80 -26.41
N LYS A 104 -3.01 10.73 -25.38
CA LYS A 104 -3.35 10.03 -24.14
C LYS A 104 -3.71 11.06 -23.05
N ILE A 105 -4.41 10.67 -22.00
CA ILE A 105 -4.45 11.37 -20.71
C ILE A 105 -4.15 10.32 -19.66
N ALA A 106 -3.27 10.66 -18.73
CA ALA A 106 -2.86 9.79 -17.67
C ALA A 106 -2.81 10.61 -16.39
N LEU A 107 -3.51 10.12 -15.37
CA LEU A 107 -3.57 10.74 -14.05
C LEU A 107 -2.83 9.88 -13.03
N SER A 108 -2.10 10.52 -12.13
CA SER A 108 -1.63 9.93 -10.87
C SER A 108 -2.14 10.80 -9.75
N ASP A 109 -2.97 10.24 -8.89
CA ASP A 109 -3.55 10.92 -7.73
C ASP A 109 -4.24 12.24 -8.13
N GLY A 110 -4.94 12.20 -9.28
CA GLY A 110 -5.67 13.33 -9.86
C GLY A 110 -4.81 14.36 -10.60
N LYS A 111 -3.51 14.09 -10.78
CA LYS A 111 -2.57 14.98 -11.47
C LYS A 111 -2.14 14.45 -12.83
N ILE A 112 -2.02 15.33 -13.82
CA ILE A 112 -1.60 14.98 -15.19
C ILE A 112 -0.15 14.49 -15.19
N ILE A 113 0.06 13.30 -15.72
CA ILE A 113 1.39 12.73 -15.96
C ILE A 113 1.89 13.24 -17.31
N ALA A 114 2.56 14.40 -17.31
CA ALA A 114 3.01 15.05 -18.54
C ALA A 114 4.04 14.24 -19.35
N SER A 115 4.70 13.24 -18.76
CA SER A 115 5.76 12.47 -19.41
C SER A 115 5.29 11.53 -20.50
N VAL A 116 4.01 11.17 -20.58
CA VAL A 116 3.51 10.23 -21.61
C VAL A 116 3.11 10.91 -22.93
N TYR A 117 3.26 12.23 -23.04
CA TYR A 117 2.95 13.02 -24.26
C TYR A 117 4.21 13.47 -24.97
N GLU A 118 4.18 13.55 -26.29
CA GLU A 118 5.27 14.25 -26.96
C GLU A 118 5.20 15.73 -26.61
N ASN A 119 6.24 16.23 -25.95
CA ASN A 119 6.39 17.65 -25.70
C ASN A 119 6.88 18.33 -26.99
N PRO A 120 6.03 19.10 -27.70
CA PRO A 120 6.43 19.74 -28.95
C PRO A 120 7.47 20.84 -28.73
N GLU A 121 7.58 21.38 -27.52
CA GLU A 121 8.56 22.40 -27.16
C GLU A 121 9.91 21.81 -26.77
N LEU A 122 10.03 20.48 -26.64
CA LEU A 122 11.29 19.84 -26.25
C LEU A 122 12.31 19.94 -27.41
N PRO A 123 13.45 20.65 -27.22
CA PRO A 123 14.43 20.84 -28.28
C PRO A 123 15.03 19.52 -28.76
N THR A 124 15.42 19.44 -30.05
CA THR A 124 15.95 18.20 -30.65
C THR A 124 17.20 17.69 -29.92
N GLU A 125 18.06 18.59 -29.44
CA GLU A 125 19.25 18.27 -28.65
C GLU A 125 18.95 17.66 -27.27
N SER A 126 17.72 17.81 -26.79
CA SER A 126 17.23 17.23 -25.54
C SER A 126 16.52 15.89 -25.75
N LYS A 127 16.37 15.43 -27.00
CA LYS A 127 15.82 14.13 -27.37
C LYS A 127 16.95 13.12 -27.57
N GLY A 128 16.80 11.92 -27.01
CA GLY A 128 17.68 10.80 -27.28
C GLY A 128 17.47 10.20 -28.68
N SER A 129 18.35 9.27 -29.06
CA SER A 129 18.37 8.62 -30.38
C SER A 129 18.23 7.11 -30.26
N ILE A 130 17.75 6.43 -31.32
CA ILE A 130 17.65 4.96 -31.38
C ILE A 130 18.68 4.44 -32.39
N GLN A 131 19.45 3.43 -31.99
CA GLN A 131 20.35 2.67 -32.86
C GLN A 131 19.84 1.23 -33.01
N ARG A 132 19.72 0.72 -34.24
CA ARG A 132 19.40 -0.68 -34.52
C ARG A 132 20.67 -1.51 -34.58
N ARG A 133 20.73 -2.63 -33.88
CA ARG A 133 21.89 -3.54 -33.85
C ARG A 133 21.44 -4.99 -33.79
N VAL A 134 22.32 -5.91 -34.18
CA VAL A 134 22.05 -7.35 -34.18
C VAL A 134 22.90 -8.03 -33.12
N LEU A 135 22.24 -8.74 -32.21
CA LEU A 135 22.86 -9.62 -31.23
C LEU A 135 22.91 -11.05 -31.80
N ASN A 136 24.10 -11.63 -31.92
CA ASN A 136 24.24 -13.01 -32.39
C ASN A 136 24.16 -14.04 -31.25
N ALA A 137 24.19 -15.32 -31.61
CA ALA A 137 24.12 -16.43 -30.67
C ALA A 137 25.29 -16.48 -29.66
N GLU A 138 26.44 -15.90 -30.00
CA GLU A 138 27.60 -15.78 -29.13
C GLU A 138 27.53 -14.58 -28.16
N GLY A 139 26.47 -13.78 -28.21
CA GLY A 139 26.29 -12.60 -27.35
C GLY A 139 27.13 -11.40 -27.79
N ILE A 140 27.48 -11.32 -29.08
CA ILE A 140 28.24 -10.21 -29.67
C ILE A 140 27.27 -9.29 -30.40
N LEU A 141 27.39 -7.98 -30.12
CA LEU A 141 26.56 -6.96 -30.74
C LEU A 141 27.24 -6.37 -31.98
N SER A 142 26.49 -6.27 -33.09
CA SER A 142 26.99 -5.69 -34.33
C SER A 142 27.16 -4.17 -34.24
N GLU A 143 27.86 -3.59 -35.22
CA GLU A 143 27.71 -2.17 -35.57
C GLU A 143 26.25 -1.84 -35.93
N PRO A 144 25.84 -0.55 -35.88
CA PRO A 144 24.48 -0.16 -36.24
C PRO A 144 24.10 -0.63 -37.65
N VAL A 145 22.89 -1.20 -37.77
CA VAL A 145 22.31 -1.68 -39.03
C VAL A 145 21.15 -0.79 -39.46
N ASP A 146 20.87 -0.78 -40.76
CA ASP A 146 19.73 -0.05 -41.31
C ASP A 146 18.41 -0.84 -41.15
N GLU A 147 17.31 -0.22 -41.58
CA GLU A 147 15.97 -0.79 -41.50
C GLU A 147 15.67 -1.94 -42.47
N HIS A 148 16.53 -2.15 -43.46
CA HIS A 148 16.40 -3.21 -44.47
C HIS A 148 17.21 -4.47 -44.11
N HIS A 149 17.91 -4.46 -42.98
CA HIS A 149 18.70 -5.60 -42.52
C HIS A 149 17.82 -6.85 -42.28
N GLN A 150 18.22 -7.98 -42.87
CA GLN A 150 17.53 -9.26 -42.69
C GLN A 150 18.19 -10.06 -41.56
N ILE A 151 17.42 -10.32 -40.50
CA ILE A 151 17.85 -11.14 -39.35
C ILE A 151 18.05 -12.59 -39.80
N LYS A 152 19.20 -13.18 -39.48
CA LYS A 152 19.49 -14.60 -39.76
C LYS A 152 19.01 -15.51 -38.62
N PRO A 153 18.90 -16.83 -38.85
CA PRO A 153 18.58 -17.77 -37.77
C PRO A 153 19.58 -17.67 -36.61
N GLY A 154 19.07 -17.47 -35.38
CA GLY A 154 19.89 -17.32 -34.18
C GLY A 154 20.39 -15.89 -33.92
N GLU A 155 20.08 -14.93 -34.79
CA GLU A 155 20.30 -13.51 -34.56
C GLU A 155 19.02 -12.87 -33.95
N GLN A 156 19.22 -11.88 -33.09
CA GLN A 156 18.16 -11.08 -32.46
C GLN A 156 18.38 -9.61 -32.78
N LEU A 157 17.36 -8.95 -33.36
CA LEU A 157 17.39 -7.49 -33.50
C LEU A 157 17.14 -6.85 -32.13
N ILE A 158 18.02 -5.92 -31.76
CA ILE A 158 17.85 -5.07 -30.59
C ILE A 158 17.93 -3.59 -31.00
N GLU A 159 17.14 -2.76 -30.33
CA GLU A 159 17.09 -1.32 -30.56
C GLU A 159 17.60 -0.61 -29.30
N VAL A 160 18.64 0.21 -29.42
CA VAL A 160 19.30 0.84 -28.26
C VAL A 160 19.01 2.33 -28.25
N TYR A 161 18.34 2.79 -27.20
CA TYR A 161 18.17 4.20 -26.89
C TYR A 161 19.41 4.78 -26.24
N ILE A 162 19.91 5.84 -26.85
CA ILE A 162 21.03 6.65 -26.38
C ILE A 162 20.47 7.98 -25.87
N PRO A 163 20.65 8.31 -24.58
CA PRO A 163 20.06 9.51 -24.01
C PRO A 163 20.70 10.77 -24.59
N ALA A 164 19.96 11.89 -24.53
CA ALA A 164 20.50 13.20 -24.89
C ALA A 164 21.78 13.51 -24.09
N GLY A 165 22.78 14.10 -24.76
CA GLY A 165 24.06 14.43 -24.16
C GLY A 165 24.97 13.22 -23.85
N TYR A 166 24.72 12.05 -24.43
CA TYR A 166 25.53 10.83 -24.20
C TYR A 166 27.03 11.06 -24.40
N GLU A 167 27.41 11.79 -25.46
CA GLU A 167 28.81 12.09 -25.82
C GLU A 167 29.42 13.29 -25.10
N SER A 168 28.71 13.90 -24.14
CA SER A 168 29.20 15.10 -23.43
C SER A 168 30.39 14.84 -22.49
N SER A 169 30.62 13.59 -22.10
CA SER A 169 31.73 13.18 -21.24
C SER A 169 32.15 11.73 -21.51
N ASP A 170 33.45 11.48 -21.56
CA ASP A 170 34.02 10.15 -21.71
C ASP A 170 34.08 9.34 -20.40
N SER A 171 34.02 10.02 -19.24
CA SER A 171 34.05 9.34 -17.94
C SER A 171 32.68 8.88 -17.43
N LYS A 172 31.60 9.33 -18.08
CA LYS A 172 30.24 9.08 -17.62
C LYS A 172 29.75 7.71 -18.09
N VAL A 173 29.44 6.84 -17.12
CA VAL A 173 28.78 5.55 -17.34
C VAL A 173 27.28 5.67 -17.08
N TYR A 174 26.48 5.02 -17.90
CA TYR A 174 25.02 5.09 -17.85
C TYR A 174 24.42 3.81 -17.25
N PRO A 175 23.39 3.91 -16.40
CA PRO A 175 22.53 2.78 -16.06
C PRO A 175 21.94 2.14 -17.32
N VAL A 176 21.63 0.85 -17.23
CA VAL A 176 21.05 0.07 -18.34
C VAL A 176 19.65 -0.40 -17.97
N GLN A 177 18.72 -0.28 -18.89
CA GLN A 177 17.37 -0.83 -18.76
C GLN A 177 17.03 -1.65 -20.00
N VAL A 178 16.98 -2.97 -19.87
CA VAL A 178 16.54 -3.86 -20.96
C VAL A 178 15.02 -3.98 -20.89
N MET A 179 14.36 -3.67 -22.00
CA MET A 179 12.91 -3.62 -22.19
C MET A 179 12.51 -4.74 -23.14
N LEU A 180 11.78 -5.73 -22.63
CA LEU A 180 11.14 -6.76 -23.46
C LEU A 180 9.99 -6.13 -24.24
N ASP A 181 9.52 -6.77 -25.32
CA ASP A 181 8.48 -6.21 -26.21
C ASP A 181 8.87 -4.88 -26.88
N GLY A 182 10.12 -4.80 -27.35
CA GLY A 182 10.68 -3.59 -27.95
C GLY A 182 9.83 -2.93 -29.05
N GLY A 183 9.13 -3.75 -29.85
CA GLY A 183 8.17 -3.28 -30.84
C GLY A 183 7.04 -2.43 -30.24
N MET A 184 6.38 -2.92 -29.18
CA MET A 184 5.30 -2.20 -28.48
C MET A 184 5.80 -0.94 -27.77
N HIS A 185 7.03 -0.97 -27.25
CA HIS A 185 7.65 0.18 -26.60
C HIS A 185 7.92 1.35 -27.57
N LEU A 186 8.44 1.05 -28.76
CA LEU A 186 8.93 2.07 -29.70
C LEU A 186 7.93 2.44 -30.80
N ARG A 187 7.00 1.54 -31.12
CA ARG A 187 6.06 1.66 -32.25
C ARG A 187 4.78 0.89 -31.95
N GLN A 188 3.88 0.83 -32.93
CA GLN A 188 2.69 0.01 -32.85
C GLN A 188 3.06 -1.45 -33.11
N ASP A 189 2.66 -2.36 -32.22
CA ASP A 189 2.86 -3.80 -32.41
C ASP A 189 1.84 -4.41 -33.39
N ALA A 190 1.93 -5.73 -33.59
CA ALA A 190 1.06 -6.45 -34.52
C ALA A 190 -0.43 -6.49 -34.08
N PHE A 191 -0.74 -6.12 -32.84
CA PHE A 191 -2.07 -6.08 -32.25
C PHE A 191 -2.63 -4.66 -32.14
N GLY A 192 -1.84 -3.66 -32.54
CA GLY A 192 -2.25 -2.27 -32.49
C GLY A 192 -1.84 -1.53 -31.23
N ASN A 193 -1.08 -2.16 -30.32
CA ASN A 193 -0.68 -1.57 -29.04
C ASN A 193 0.57 -0.69 -29.19
N SER A 194 0.66 0.41 -28.44
CA SER A 194 1.87 1.23 -28.37
C SER A 194 2.03 1.99 -27.06
N MET A 195 3.26 2.03 -26.53
CA MET A 195 3.58 2.70 -25.26
C MET A 195 4.31 4.03 -25.40
N GLY A 196 4.87 4.37 -26.57
CA GLY A 196 5.60 5.64 -26.77
C GLY A 196 6.80 5.83 -25.83
N THR A 197 7.52 4.77 -25.49
CA THR A 197 8.53 4.78 -24.40
C THR A 197 9.70 5.71 -24.65
N LYS A 198 10.08 5.95 -25.91
CA LYS A 198 11.11 6.95 -26.23
C LYS A 198 10.71 8.33 -25.71
N THR A 199 9.47 8.74 -25.95
CA THR A 199 8.91 10.01 -25.49
C THR A 199 8.90 10.10 -23.97
N ILE A 200 8.52 9.00 -23.30
CA ILE A 200 8.57 8.91 -21.83
C ILE A 200 9.98 9.17 -21.32
N LEU A 201 10.99 8.50 -21.89
CA LEU A 201 12.39 8.67 -21.51
C LEU A 201 12.88 10.09 -21.77
N ASP A 202 12.65 10.63 -22.97
CA ASP A 202 13.07 11.98 -23.34
C ASP A 202 12.52 13.03 -22.35
N ASN A 203 11.21 12.96 -22.06
CA ASN A 203 10.56 13.88 -21.14
C ASN A 203 11.06 13.75 -19.71
N LEU A 204 11.18 12.52 -19.19
CA LEU A 204 11.60 12.32 -17.80
C LEU A 204 13.05 12.76 -17.59
N ILE A 205 13.93 12.49 -18.56
CA ILE A 205 15.34 12.89 -18.52
C ILE A 205 15.47 14.41 -18.66
N ALA A 206 14.80 15.02 -19.64
CA ALA A 206 14.87 16.47 -19.86
C ALA A 206 14.33 17.28 -18.67
N ASN A 207 13.31 16.77 -17.98
CA ASN A 207 12.76 17.40 -16.78
C ASN A 207 13.53 17.07 -15.49
N GLY A 208 14.65 16.34 -15.59
CA GLY A 208 15.46 15.96 -14.42
C GLY A 208 14.72 15.07 -13.42
N ARG A 209 13.68 14.34 -13.85
CA ARG A 209 12.90 13.43 -12.99
C ARG A 209 13.58 12.07 -12.83
N MET A 210 14.44 11.69 -13.76
CA MET A 210 15.24 10.46 -13.70
C MET A 210 16.66 10.69 -14.20
N LEU A 211 17.58 9.79 -13.86
CA LEU A 211 18.91 9.76 -14.47
C LEU A 211 18.80 9.44 -15.97
N PRO A 212 19.68 10.01 -16.82
CA PRO A 212 19.86 9.52 -18.18
C PRO A 212 20.29 8.05 -18.16
N ILE A 213 19.64 7.20 -18.96
CA ILE A 213 19.92 5.76 -19.07
C ILE A 213 20.16 5.34 -20.53
N VAL A 214 20.85 4.21 -20.71
CA VAL A 214 20.82 3.45 -21.96
C VAL A 214 19.69 2.42 -21.86
N ALA A 215 18.69 2.51 -22.73
CA ALA A 215 17.60 1.52 -22.76
C ALA A 215 17.74 0.60 -23.97
N VAL A 216 17.56 -0.70 -23.78
CA VAL A 216 17.69 -1.71 -24.85
C VAL A 216 16.36 -2.39 -25.07
N PHE A 217 15.79 -2.24 -26.25
CA PHE A 217 14.48 -2.77 -26.63
C PHE A 217 14.67 -4.09 -27.39
N VAL A 218 14.16 -5.18 -26.82
CA VAL A 218 14.25 -6.54 -27.36
C VAL A 218 12.86 -6.95 -27.86
N SER A 219 12.70 -7.11 -29.17
CA SER A 219 11.42 -7.56 -29.74
C SER A 219 11.34 -9.08 -29.75
N PRO A 220 10.20 -9.70 -29.39
CA PRO A 220 10.01 -11.12 -29.62
C PRO A 220 9.95 -11.43 -31.12
N SER A 221 10.03 -12.71 -31.49
CA SER A 221 9.79 -13.10 -32.89
C SER A 221 8.38 -12.67 -33.33
N PRO A 222 8.24 -12.11 -34.55
CA PRO A 222 6.97 -11.57 -35.00
C PRO A 222 5.90 -12.67 -35.13
N PRO A 223 4.64 -12.40 -34.74
CA PRO A 223 3.55 -13.33 -34.98
C PRO A 223 3.24 -13.44 -36.48
N THR A 224 2.64 -14.56 -36.89
CA THR A 224 2.28 -14.78 -38.30
C THR A 224 0.78 -14.99 -38.48
N GLN A 225 0.22 -14.40 -39.53
CA GLN A 225 -1.17 -14.58 -39.94
C GLN A 225 -1.27 -15.36 -41.26
N LYS A 226 -2.35 -16.13 -41.40
CA LYS A 226 -2.81 -16.69 -42.67
C LYS A 226 -4.31 -16.43 -42.80
N GLU A 227 -4.73 -15.89 -43.94
CA GLU A 227 -6.15 -15.63 -44.24
C GLU A 227 -6.88 -14.78 -43.17
N GLY A 228 -6.15 -13.85 -42.51
CA GLY A 228 -6.70 -12.99 -41.46
C GLY A 228 -6.78 -13.64 -40.07
N GLN A 229 -6.34 -14.89 -39.92
CA GLN A 229 -6.24 -15.59 -38.64
C GLN A 229 -4.79 -15.70 -38.17
N TRP A 230 -4.56 -15.53 -36.87
CA TRP A 230 -3.26 -15.75 -36.25
C TRP A 230 -2.96 -17.25 -36.23
N VAL A 231 -1.83 -17.66 -36.81
CA VAL A 231 -1.44 -19.08 -36.87
C VAL A 231 -0.23 -19.40 -35.99
N SER A 232 0.56 -18.41 -35.59
CA SER A 232 1.69 -18.58 -34.68
C SER A 232 1.93 -17.32 -33.86
N MET A 233 2.23 -17.50 -32.56
CA MET A 233 2.49 -16.42 -31.61
C MET A 233 3.71 -16.75 -30.73
N PRO A 234 4.95 -16.68 -31.28
CA PRO A 234 6.17 -17.15 -30.61
C PRO A 234 6.47 -16.52 -29.25
N ARG A 235 6.09 -15.25 -29.07
CA ARG A 235 6.25 -14.47 -27.83
C ARG A 235 5.83 -15.24 -26.57
N LEU A 236 4.74 -16.01 -26.65
CA LEU A 236 4.24 -16.76 -25.49
C LEU A 236 5.24 -17.82 -25.04
N GLY A 237 5.88 -18.53 -25.97
CA GLY A 237 6.94 -19.48 -25.64
C GLY A 237 8.26 -18.82 -25.27
N GLU A 238 8.65 -17.76 -25.98
CA GLU A 238 9.90 -17.04 -25.74
C GLU A 238 9.96 -16.40 -24.35
N TYR A 239 8.83 -15.97 -23.80
CA TYR A 239 8.75 -15.30 -22.50
C TYR A 239 8.16 -16.16 -21.37
N ALA A 240 7.97 -17.45 -21.63
CA ALA A 240 7.50 -18.42 -20.65
C ALA A 240 8.66 -19.04 -19.86
N CYS A 241 9.42 -18.21 -19.14
CA CYS A 241 10.66 -18.60 -18.43
C CYS A 241 11.60 -19.41 -19.34
N ASP A 242 11.77 -19.00 -20.60
CA ASP A 242 12.55 -19.75 -21.58
C ASP A 242 14.05 -19.59 -21.34
N LEU A 243 14.78 -20.70 -21.40
CA LEU A 243 16.22 -20.73 -21.11
C LEU A 243 17.06 -20.07 -22.22
N LYS A 244 16.58 -20.04 -23.47
CA LYS A 244 17.30 -19.34 -24.55
C LYS A 244 17.11 -17.84 -24.43
N THR A 245 15.89 -17.40 -24.13
CA THR A 245 15.63 -15.98 -23.83
C THR A 245 16.40 -15.53 -22.60
N ASP A 246 16.42 -16.33 -21.54
CA ASP A 246 17.21 -16.06 -20.33
C ASP A 246 18.71 -15.87 -20.64
N ALA A 247 19.30 -16.80 -21.40
CA ALA A 247 20.70 -16.70 -21.83
C ALA A 247 20.96 -15.48 -22.72
N MET A 248 20.04 -15.16 -23.63
CA MET A 248 20.12 -13.97 -24.48
C MET A 248 20.10 -12.70 -23.64
N LEU A 249 19.12 -12.53 -22.74
CA LEU A 249 18.99 -11.37 -21.87
C LEU A 249 20.24 -11.20 -21.00
N LYS A 250 20.73 -12.28 -20.38
CA LYS A 250 21.98 -12.32 -19.60
C LYS A 250 23.17 -11.75 -20.36
N SER A 251 23.25 -12.01 -21.68
CA SER A 251 24.39 -11.57 -22.51
C SER A 251 24.39 -10.07 -22.83
N ILE A 252 23.23 -9.40 -22.79
CA ILE A 252 23.06 -8.03 -23.31
C ILE A 252 24.00 -7.01 -22.61
N PRO A 253 24.08 -6.92 -21.27
CA PRO A 253 24.95 -5.93 -20.63
C PRO A 253 26.43 -6.08 -21.02
N GLY A 254 26.91 -7.32 -21.13
CA GLY A 254 28.26 -7.62 -21.61
C GLY A 254 28.46 -7.25 -23.08
N ALA A 255 27.47 -7.53 -23.93
CA ALA A 255 27.49 -7.21 -25.35
C ALA A 255 27.56 -5.70 -25.61
N LEU A 256 26.81 -4.88 -24.86
CA LEU A 256 26.86 -3.42 -24.93
C LEU A 256 28.26 -2.90 -24.62
N LYS A 257 28.90 -3.41 -23.56
CA LYS A 257 30.25 -3.03 -23.16
C LYS A 257 31.28 -3.43 -24.22
N GLN A 258 31.19 -4.65 -24.76
CA GLN A 258 32.08 -5.13 -25.82
C GLN A 258 31.96 -4.27 -27.10
N ALA A 259 30.76 -3.76 -27.40
CA ALA A 259 30.53 -2.80 -28.48
C ALA A 259 31.01 -1.37 -28.17
N GLY A 260 31.70 -1.15 -27.05
CA GLY A 260 32.27 0.15 -26.68
C GLY A 260 31.27 1.14 -26.06
N MET A 261 30.07 0.68 -25.67
CA MET A 261 29.08 1.56 -25.05
C MET A 261 29.45 1.85 -23.58
N LYS A 262 29.26 3.11 -23.17
CA LYS A 262 29.53 3.66 -21.84
C LYS A 262 28.48 3.20 -20.80
N THR A 263 28.37 1.90 -20.54
CA THR A 263 27.37 1.32 -19.61
C THR A 263 27.98 0.91 -18.26
N THR A 264 27.16 0.86 -17.22
CA THR A 264 27.57 0.43 -15.88
C THR A 264 27.79 -1.08 -15.78
N GLU A 265 28.56 -1.52 -14.78
CA GLU A 265 28.68 -2.92 -14.35
C GLU A 265 28.00 -3.16 -12.99
N ASP A 266 27.44 -2.12 -12.37
CA ASP A 266 26.73 -2.23 -11.11
C ASP A 266 25.35 -2.88 -11.36
N PRO A 267 25.08 -4.07 -10.78
CA PRO A 267 23.80 -4.74 -10.97
C PRO A 267 22.63 -3.87 -10.48
N LYS A 268 22.83 -3.06 -9.43
CA LYS A 268 21.79 -2.16 -8.90
C LYS A 268 21.38 -1.07 -9.89
N LYS A 269 22.16 -0.86 -10.96
CA LYS A 269 21.90 0.11 -12.04
C LYS A 269 21.63 -0.57 -13.39
N THR A 270 21.44 -1.88 -13.39
CA THR A 270 21.16 -2.69 -14.58
C THR A 270 19.84 -3.42 -14.38
N GLY A 271 18.84 -3.05 -15.16
CA GLY A 271 17.46 -3.48 -14.97
C GLY A 271 16.87 -4.26 -16.13
N LEU A 272 15.86 -5.07 -15.82
CA LEU A 272 14.93 -5.66 -16.78
C LEU A 272 13.55 -4.99 -16.67
N CYS A 273 12.81 -4.91 -17.76
CA CYS A 273 11.44 -4.41 -17.78
C CYS A 273 10.62 -5.21 -18.78
N GLY A 274 9.40 -5.57 -18.40
CA GLY A 274 8.47 -6.23 -19.32
C GLY A 274 7.03 -6.21 -18.83
N GLN A 275 6.13 -6.43 -19.78
CA GLN A 275 4.68 -6.46 -19.58
C GLN A 275 4.14 -7.88 -19.80
N SER A 276 3.12 -8.32 -19.06
CA SER A 276 2.51 -9.64 -19.27
C SER A 276 3.56 -10.76 -19.20
N MET A 277 3.64 -11.65 -20.20
CA MET A 277 4.68 -12.68 -20.33
C MET A 277 6.10 -12.09 -20.27
N GLY A 278 6.33 -10.92 -20.87
CA GLY A 278 7.63 -10.24 -20.77
C GLY A 278 7.97 -9.87 -19.32
N GLY A 279 6.98 -9.50 -18.51
CA GLY A 279 7.15 -9.25 -17.08
C GLY A 279 7.50 -10.51 -16.29
N LEU A 280 6.87 -11.64 -16.63
CA LEU A 280 7.21 -12.96 -16.08
C LEU A 280 8.67 -13.34 -16.40
N GLN A 281 9.08 -13.25 -17.67
CA GLN A 281 10.45 -13.54 -18.09
C GLN A 281 11.46 -12.59 -17.42
N ALA A 282 11.14 -11.30 -17.32
CA ALA A 282 11.99 -10.32 -16.66
C ALA A 282 12.22 -10.66 -15.17
N LEU A 283 11.15 -11.03 -14.45
CA LEU A 283 11.24 -11.49 -13.05
C LEU A 283 12.09 -12.76 -12.92
N TYR A 284 11.84 -13.74 -13.79
CA TYR A 284 12.59 -14.99 -13.83
C TYR A 284 14.09 -14.73 -14.04
N THR A 285 14.46 -14.01 -15.10
CA THR A 285 15.85 -13.74 -15.45
C THR A 285 16.54 -12.88 -14.38
N ALA A 286 15.88 -11.87 -13.80
CA ALA A 286 16.48 -11.08 -12.72
C ALA A 286 16.77 -11.93 -11.48
N LYS A 287 15.89 -12.88 -11.14
CA LYS A 287 16.09 -13.79 -10.01
C LYS A 287 17.14 -14.87 -10.28
N MET A 288 17.30 -15.29 -11.53
CA MET A 288 18.34 -16.25 -11.93
C MET A 288 19.71 -15.60 -12.13
N HIS A 289 19.78 -14.29 -12.36
CA HIS A 289 21.04 -13.54 -12.54
C HIS A 289 21.11 -12.24 -11.73
N PRO A 290 20.94 -12.28 -10.39
CA PRO A 290 20.98 -11.08 -9.56
C PRO A 290 22.35 -10.40 -9.53
N GLU A 291 23.40 -11.11 -9.94
CA GLU A 291 24.76 -10.58 -10.13
C GLU A 291 24.90 -9.70 -11.37
N ILE A 292 23.88 -9.66 -12.24
CA ILE A 292 23.84 -8.82 -13.45
C ILE A 292 22.66 -7.86 -13.37
N PHE A 293 21.48 -8.34 -12.98
CA PHE A 293 20.25 -7.56 -12.91
C PHE A 293 19.81 -7.36 -11.47
N GLY A 294 20.15 -6.21 -10.89
CA GLY A 294 19.77 -5.83 -9.53
C GLY A 294 18.42 -5.13 -9.43
N GLN A 295 17.73 -4.92 -10.56
CA GLN A 295 16.38 -4.33 -10.56
C GLN A 295 15.48 -4.87 -11.68
N VAL A 296 14.17 -4.84 -11.45
CA VAL A 296 13.17 -5.21 -12.47
C VAL A 296 11.90 -4.36 -12.35
N ILE A 297 11.40 -3.90 -13.49
CA ILE A 297 10.08 -3.25 -13.62
C ILE A 297 9.14 -4.27 -14.27
N ALA A 298 8.25 -4.88 -13.51
CA ALA A 298 7.32 -5.90 -14.02
C ALA A 298 5.88 -5.38 -13.95
N GLN A 299 5.28 -5.20 -15.12
CA GLN A 299 3.95 -4.61 -15.27
C GLN A 299 2.97 -5.71 -15.69
N SER A 300 1.94 -5.93 -14.88
CA SER A 300 0.94 -6.98 -15.08
C SER A 300 1.59 -8.34 -15.43
N PRO A 301 2.65 -8.77 -14.71
CA PRO A 301 3.44 -9.93 -15.13
C PRO A 301 2.55 -11.18 -15.07
N ALA A 302 2.62 -12.05 -16.09
CA ALA A 302 1.79 -13.24 -16.22
C ALA A 302 2.17 -14.36 -15.22
N VAL A 303 2.09 -14.06 -13.93
CA VAL A 303 2.55 -14.90 -12.82
C VAL A 303 1.60 -16.07 -12.53
N TRP A 304 0.40 -16.06 -13.11
CA TRP A 304 -0.51 -17.20 -13.14
C TRP A 304 0.04 -18.35 -13.98
N TRP A 305 0.93 -18.08 -14.94
CA TRP A 305 1.46 -19.06 -15.88
C TRP A 305 2.29 -20.16 -15.17
N GLY A 306 2.23 -21.36 -15.74
CA GLY A 306 3.15 -22.45 -15.44
C GLY A 306 3.41 -23.38 -16.62
N PRO A 307 4.58 -24.06 -16.63
CA PRO A 307 4.93 -24.96 -17.72
C PRO A 307 4.08 -26.23 -17.68
N PRO A 308 3.61 -26.74 -18.84
CA PRO A 308 2.89 -28.01 -18.88
C PRO A 308 3.84 -29.17 -18.49
N ALA A 309 3.29 -30.24 -17.90
CA ALA A 309 4.07 -31.38 -17.41
C ALA A 309 5.08 -31.98 -18.43
N PRO A 310 4.77 -32.10 -19.74
CA PRO A 310 5.75 -32.54 -20.74
C PRO A 310 6.98 -31.63 -20.82
N ARG A 311 6.81 -30.30 -20.69
CA ARG A 311 7.92 -29.33 -20.71
C ARG A 311 8.81 -29.49 -19.47
N LEU A 312 8.23 -29.78 -18.30
CA LEU A 312 8.98 -30.10 -17.07
C LEU A 312 9.77 -31.41 -17.19
N ASN A 313 9.22 -32.38 -17.93
CA ASN A 313 9.82 -33.70 -18.13
C ASN A 313 10.82 -33.78 -19.31
N ASN A 314 11.06 -32.67 -20.04
CA ASN A 314 11.82 -32.62 -21.29
C ASN A 314 11.26 -33.54 -22.39
N GLU A 315 9.95 -33.71 -22.45
CA GLU A 315 9.29 -34.43 -23.55
C GLU A 315 9.11 -33.50 -24.75
N GLU A 316 9.60 -33.91 -25.94
CA GLU A 316 9.42 -33.15 -27.18
C GLU A 316 7.94 -33.12 -27.58
N ASN A 317 7.32 -31.94 -27.53
CA ASN A 317 5.99 -31.74 -28.10
C ASN A 317 6.12 -31.65 -29.63
N LYS A 318 5.83 -32.75 -30.34
CA LYS A 318 6.05 -32.89 -31.80
C LYS A 318 4.98 -32.24 -32.68
N SER A 319 3.96 -31.62 -32.10
CA SER A 319 2.89 -30.97 -32.86
C SER A 319 3.14 -29.46 -32.92
N PRO A 320 3.24 -28.84 -34.11
CA PRO A 320 3.21 -27.39 -34.23
C PRO A 320 1.81 -26.93 -33.82
N ALA A 321 1.68 -26.43 -32.62
CA ALA A 321 0.41 -25.92 -32.13
C ALA A 321 0.03 -24.68 -32.94
N ARG A 322 -1.14 -24.72 -33.59
CA ARG A 322 -1.72 -23.51 -34.18
C ARG A 322 -2.12 -22.61 -33.04
N TYR A 323 -1.94 -21.30 -33.16
CA TYR A 323 -2.34 -20.34 -32.11
C TYR A 323 -3.79 -20.53 -31.60
N GLU A 324 -4.70 -20.98 -32.47
CA GLU A 324 -6.09 -21.29 -32.09
C GLU A 324 -6.24 -22.63 -31.34
N ASP A 325 -5.35 -23.59 -31.59
CA ASP A 325 -5.35 -24.96 -31.03
C ASP A 325 -4.34 -25.12 -29.87
N ASP A 326 -3.50 -24.11 -29.62
CA ASP A 326 -2.49 -24.12 -28.58
C ASP A 326 -3.12 -23.83 -27.23
N GLU A 327 -3.75 -24.87 -26.68
CA GLU A 327 -4.24 -24.86 -25.32
C GLU A 327 -3.10 -24.62 -24.32
N THR A 328 -1.80 -24.74 -24.62
CA THR A 328 -0.76 -24.58 -23.57
C THR A 328 -0.57 -23.16 -23.04
N TRP A 329 -1.04 -22.13 -23.76
CA TRP A 329 -1.06 -20.73 -23.30
C TRP A 329 -2.45 -20.20 -22.97
N ARG A 330 -3.50 -20.96 -23.33
CA ARG A 330 -4.92 -20.69 -23.06
C ARG A 330 -5.53 -21.68 -22.07
N ALA A 331 -4.79 -22.71 -21.66
CA ALA A 331 -5.35 -23.80 -20.90
C ALA A 331 -5.67 -23.27 -19.52
N PRO A 332 -6.86 -23.58 -18.99
CA PRO A 332 -6.97 -23.82 -17.58
C PRO A 332 -5.95 -24.92 -17.28
N LEU A 333 -4.79 -24.54 -16.75
CA LEU A 333 -3.89 -25.50 -16.12
C LEU A 333 -4.76 -26.33 -15.18
N SER A 334 -4.69 -27.65 -15.34
CA SER A 334 -5.71 -28.57 -14.82
C SER A 334 -5.83 -28.56 -13.29
N ASN A 335 -4.89 -27.89 -12.60
CA ASN A 335 -4.90 -27.62 -11.17
C ASN A 335 -4.09 -26.35 -10.81
N GLN A 336 -4.41 -25.76 -9.65
CA GLN A 336 -3.70 -24.61 -9.09
C GLN A 336 -2.21 -24.88 -8.77
N GLU A 337 -1.78 -26.15 -8.65
CA GLU A 337 -0.37 -26.48 -8.32
C GLU A 337 0.59 -26.33 -9.51
N GLU A 338 0.07 -26.42 -10.73
CA GLU A 338 0.79 -26.14 -11.98
C GLU A 338 0.81 -24.64 -12.28
N GLN A 339 -0.21 -23.89 -11.84
CA GLN A 339 -0.24 -22.43 -11.88
C GLN A 339 0.78 -21.86 -10.88
N GLN A 340 1.22 -20.62 -11.09
CA GLN A 340 2.14 -19.93 -10.18
C GLN A 340 3.57 -20.52 -10.11
N TYR A 341 4.12 -20.95 -11.25
CA TYR A 341 5.48 -21.51 -11.33
C TYR A 341 6.54 -20.64 -10.67
N LEU A 342 6.51 -19.33 -10.94
CA LEU A 342 7.46 -18.37 -10.37
C LEU A 342 7.40 -18.33 -8.84
N LEU A 343 6.18 -18.31 -8.26
CA LEU A 343 6.00 -18.33 -6.81
C LEU A 343 6.54 -19.63 -6.20
N LYS A 344 6.28 -20.78 -6.84
CA LYS A 344 6.83 -22.07 -6.42
C LYS A 344 8.35 -22.08 -6.47
N MET A 345 8.95 -21.58 -7.55
CA MET A 345 10.40 -21.44 -7.72
C MET A 345 11.00 -20.59 -6.59
N LEU A 346 10.37 -19.46 -6.26
CA LEU A 346 10.82 -18.57 -5.18
C LEU A 346 10.65 -19.20 -3.80
N ASN A 347 9.59 -19.98 -3.59
CA ASN A 347 9.32 -20.67 -2.33
C ASN A 347 10.29 -21.81 -2.05
N THR A 348 10.60 -22.62 -3.07
CA THR A 348 11.48 -23.78 -2.94
C THR A 348 12.96 -23.41 -3.06
N GLY A 349 13.27 -22.23 -3.62
CA GLY A 349 14.63 -21.84 -4.00
C GLY A 349 15.20 -22.71 -5.12
N TYR A 350 14.36 -23.37 -5.92
CA TYR A 350 14.79 -24.29 -6.98
C TYR A 350 13.97 -24.10 -8.25
N ASP A 351 14.67 -23.92 -9.37
CA ASP A 351 14.08 -23.80 -10.70
C ASP A 351 14.06 -25.16 -11.41
N GLN A 352 12.86 -25.68 -11.68
CA GLN A 352 12.68 -26.99 -12.29
C GLN A 352 13.07 -27.01 -13.79
N LEU A 353 12.89 -25.89 -14.48
CA LEU A 353 13.22 -25.74 -15.91
C LEU A 353 14.74 -25.80 -16.15
N SER A 354 15.54 -24.98 -15.45
CA SER A 354 17.00 -25.03 -15.55
C SER A 354 17.64 -26.15 -14.73
N ARG A 355 16.91 -26.71 -13.76
CA ARG A 355 17.39 -27.67 -12.74
C ARG A 355 18.46 -27.10 -11.83
N GLN A 356 18.41 -25.80 -11.56
CA GLN A 356 19.38 -25.07 -10.74
C GLN A 356 18.73 -24.51 -9.47
N THR A 357 19.54 -24.30 -8.44
CA THR A 357 19.15 -23.53 -7.27
C THR A 357 19.02 -22.06 -7.66
N VAL A 358 17.96 -21.40 -7.22
CA VAL A 358 17.76 -19.96 -7.41
C VAL A 358 18.87 -19.22 -6.64
N PRO A 359 19.70 -18.40 -7.31
CA PRO A 359 20.78 -17.69 -6.65
C PRO A 359 20.30 -16.76 -5.53
N GLN A 360 21.13 -16.59 -4.51
CA GLN A 360 20.90 -15.61 -3.47
C GLN A 360 21.40 -14.24 -3.96
N GLY A 361 20.53 -13.24 -3.99
CA GLY A 361 20.87 -11.89 -4.39
C GLY A 361 19.69 -10.94 -4.26
N GLU A 362 20.00 -9.70 -3.91
CA GLU A 362 18.99 -8.65 -3.72
C GLU A 362 18.63 -8.04 -5.09
N VAL A 363 17.35 -8.13 -5.45
CA VAL A 363 16.79 -7.55 -6.67
C VAL A 363 15.68 -6.59 -6.24
N SER A 364 15.80 -5.32 -6.62
CA SER A 364 14.76 -4.31 -6.42
C SER A 364 13.64 -4.52 -7.43
N ILE A 365 12.45 -4.89 -6.97
CA ILE A 365 11.32 -5.23 -7.86
C ILE A 365 10.27 -4.13 -7.76
N TYR A 366 9.99 -3.50 -8.89
CA TYR A 366 8.93 -2.53 -9.08
C TYR A 366 7.76 -3.22 -9.77
N LEU A 367 6.76 -3.62 -8.98
CA LEU A 367 5.55 -4.27 -9.50
C LEU A 367 4.45 -3.26 -9.80
N GLN A 368 3.70 -3.53 -10.86
CA GLN A 368 2.46 -2.86 -11.19
C GLN A 368 1.41 -3.88 -11.63
N ALA A 369 0.15 -3.65 -11.29
CA ALA A 369 -1.01 -4.36 -11.85
C ALA A 369 -2.18 -3.39 -12.00
N GLY A 370 -3.10 -3.69 -12.91
CA GLY A 370 -4.37 -2.99 -13.09
C GLY A 370 -5.44 -3.53 -12.15
N THR A 371 -6.38 -2.69 -11.72
CA THR A 371 -7.50 -3.10 -10.86
C THR A 371 -8.59 -3.88 -11.61
N HIS A 372 -8.61 -3.79 -12.94
CA HIS A 372 -9.59 -4.44 -13.81
C HIS A 372 -8.98 -5.57 -14.65
N GLU A 373 -7.84 -6.14 -14.23
CA GLU A 373 -7.23 -7.25 -14.94
C GLU A 373 -7.95 -8.56 -14.61
N THR A 374 -8.86 -8.95 -15.49
CA THR A 374 -9.41 -10.31 -15.47
C THR A 374 -8.39 -11.25 -16.09
N GLY A 375 -8.19 -12.45 -15.50
CA GLY A 375 -7.68 -13.58 -16.27
C GLY A 375 -8.54 -13.77 -17.52
N ASP A 376 -7.99 -14.29 -18.62
CA ASP A 376 -8.67 -14.27 -19.92
C ASP A 376 -10.01 -15.06 -19.86
N ARG A 377 -11.11 -14.32 -19.72
CA ARG A 377 -12.52 -14.69 -19.96
C ARG A 377 -12.95 -16.10 -19.53
N ASN A 378 -13.42 -16.23 -18.30
CA ASN A 378 -14.35 -17.30 -17.85
C ASN A 378 -13.86 -18.76 -18.01
N GLN A 379 -12.54 -19.01 -18.13
CA GLN A 379 -11.99 -20.37 -18.26
C GLN A 379 -11.35 -20.92 -16.98
N GLY A 380 -11.42 -20.21 -15.84
CA GLY A 380 -10.93 -20.71 -14.54
C GLY A 380 -9.55 -20.19 -14.12
N ASP A 381 -9.02 -19.17 -14.80
CA ASP A 381 -7.78 -18.49 -14.40
C ASP A 381 -8.00 -17.58 -13.18
N GLU A 382 -7.05 -17.57 -12.24
CA GLU A 382 -6.99 -16.59 -11.15
C GLU A 382 -6.91 -15.17 -11.76
N PRO A 383 -7.66 -14.18 -11.23
CA PRO A 383 -7.52 -12.78 -11.66
C PRO A 383 -6.06 -12.32 -11.57
N LEU A 384 -5.52 -11.76 -12.65
CA LEU A 384 -4.09 -11.42 -12.73
C LEU A 384 -3.67 -10.45 -11.62
N THR A 385 -4.50 -9.46 -11.29
CA THR A 385 -4.28 -8.54 -10.17
C THR A 385 -4.03 -9.29 -8.86
N GLN A 386 -4.84 -10.33 -8.59
CA GLN A 386 -4.75 -11.14 -7.38
C GLN A 386 -3.42 -11.91 -7.34
N SER A 387 -3.04 -12.57 -8.44
CA SER A 387 -1.77 -13.30 -8.50
C SER A 387 -0.55 -12.38 -8.35
N VAL A 388 -0.59 -11.16 -8.91
CA VAL A 388 0.49 -10.17 -8.76
C VAL A 388 0.57 -9.63 -7.33
N MET A 389 -0.58 -9.39 -6.68
CA MET A 389 -0.63 -8.98 -5.28
C MET A 389 -0.11 -10.09 -4.34
N THR A 390 -0.43 -11.35 -4.63
CA THR A 390 0.15 -12.51 -3.92
C THR A 390 1.67 -12.55 -4.08
N LEU A 391 2.19 -12.30 -5.28
CA LEU A 391 3.63 -12.18 -5.51
C LEU A 391 4.25 -11.03 -4.73
N ALA A 392 3.62 -9.85 -4.73
CA ALA A 392 4.10 -8.69 -4.00
C ALA A 392 4.17 -8.96 -2.49
N ARG A 393 3.12 -9.58 -1.92
CA ARG A 393 3.10 -10.01 -0.51
C ARG A 393 4.19 -11.02 -0.20
N LYS A 394 4.35 -12.05 -1.05
CA LYS A 394 5.37 -13.10 -0.85
C LYS A 394 6.79 -12.54 -0.86
N LEU A 395 7.04 -11.54 -1.69
CA LEU A 395 8.33 -10.86 -1.81
C LEU A 395 8.51 -9.71 -0.82
N ASN A 396 7.49 -9.39 -0.01
CA ASN A 396 7.43 -8.24 0.89
C ASN A 396 7.77 -6.91 0.18
N ILE A 397 7.15 -6.68 -0.98
CA ILE A 397 7.31 -5.47 -1.80
C ILE A 397 5.95 -4.82 -2.10
N GLY A 398 5.97 -3.55 -2.52
CA GLY A 398 4.78 -2.88 -3.02
C GLY A 398 4.39 -3.32 -4.44
N CYS A 399 3.09 -3.21 -4.76
CA CYS A 399 2.56 -3.30 -6.12
C CYS A 399 1.78 -2.03 -6.44
N LYS A 400 2.23 -1.22 -7.40
CA LYS A 400 1.50 -0.03 -7.82
C LYS A 400 0.25 -0.45 -8.57
N LEU A 401 -0.90 -0.27 -7.93
CA LEU A 401 -2.20 -0.45 -8.58
C LEU A 401 -2.54 0.80 -9.39
N HIS A 402 -3.16 0.60 -10.55
CA HIS A 402 -3.68 1.68 -11.39
C HIS A 402 -5.10 1.34 -11.82
N ASN A 403 -5.91 2.38 -12.04
CA ASN A 403 -7.27 2.19 -12.52
C ASN A 403 -7.20 1.90 -14.03
N GLY A 404 -7.09 0.61 -14.36
CA GLY A 404 -6.89 0.12 -15.71
C GLY A 404 -6.95 -1.39 -15.80
N GLY A 405 -7.04 -1.89 -17.03
CA GLY A 405 -6.92 -3.30 -17.37
C GLY A 405 -5.55 -3.66 -17.96
N HIS A 406 -5.52 -4.79 -18.66
CA HIS A 406 -4.33 -5.37 -19.27
C HIS A 406 -3.97 -4.70 -20.61
N THR A 407 -3.67 -3.41 -20.58
CA THR A 407 -3.56 -2.55 -21.77
C THR A 407 -2.22 -1.80 -21.85
N ALA A 408 -1.82 -1.39 -23.05
CA ALA A 408 -0.56 -0.65 -23.25
C ALA A 408 -0.59 0.77 -22.67
N GLU A 409 -1.77 1.36 -22.56
CA GLU A 409 -2.02 2.67 -21.94
C GLU A 409 -1.64 2.64 -20.47
N SER A 410 -2.20 1.66 -19.76
CA SER A 410 -1.89 1.33 -18.38
C SER A 410 -0.39 1.12 -18.14
N TRP A 411 0.27 0.35 -19.02
CA TRP A 411 1.70 0.10 -18.92
C TRP A 411 2.53 1.36 -19.21
N ALA A 412 2.19 2.17 -20.21
CA ALA A 412 2.93 3.39 -20.54
C ALA A 412 2.90 4.38 -19.37
N THR A 413 1.71 4.55 -18.78
CA THR A 413 1.47 5.40 -17.61
C THR A 413 2.26 4.93 -16.40
N GLY A 414 2.18 3.64 -16.07
CA GLY A 414 2.92 3.12 -14.94
C GLY A 414 4.43 3.13 -15.17
N LEU A 415 4.90 2.93 -16.41
CA LEU A 415 6.33 3.04 -16.74
C LEU A 415 6.84 4.46 -16.48
N ALA A 416 6.05 5.48 -16.80
CA ALA A 416 6.39 6.87 -16.52
C ALA A 416 6.49 7.21 -15.02
N ILE A 417 5.87 6.40 -14.15
CA ILE A 417 5.94 6.50 -12.69
C ILE A 417 7.10 5.67 -12.13
N LEU A 418 7.32 4.46 -12.65
CA LEU A 418 8.29 3.50 -12.13
C LEU A 418 9.72 3.78 -12.59
N LEU A 419 9.93 4.33 -13.80
CA LEU A 419 11.27 4.67 -14.29
C LEU A 419 12.03 5.64 -13.38
N PRO A 420 11.43 6.74 -12.89
CA PRO A 420 12.06 7.62 -11.89
C PRO A 420 12.40 6.92 -10.57
N GLN A 421 11.64 5.89 -10.17
CA GLN A 421 11.92 5.13 -8.95
C GLN A 421 13.12 4.20 -9.14
N ALA A 422 13.17 3.51 -10.28
CA ALA A 422 14.28 2.65 -10.67
C ALA A 422 15.59 3.44 -10.93
N HIS A 423 15.48 4.65 -11.47
CA HIS A 423 16.62 5.48 -11.88
C HIS A 423 16.49 6.91 -11.35
N PRO A 424 16.56 7.14 -10.03
CA PRO A 424 16.24 8.43 -9.43
C PRO A 424 17.30 9.48 -9.74
N ALA A 425 16.87 10.69 -10.15
CA ALA A 425 17.76 11.78 -10.58
C ALA A 425 18.75 12.27 -9.51
N GLN A 426 18.38 12.13 -8.23
CA GLN A 426 19.27 12.21 -7.09
C GLN A 426 19.09 10.92 -6.29
N PRO A 427 20.15 10.36 -5.65
CA PRO A 427 19.95 9.28 -4.70
C PRO A 427 18.90 9.76 -3.70
N ALA A 428 17.80 9.01 -3.56
CA ALA A 428 16.70 9.39 -2.70
C ALA A 428 17.28 9.79 -1.34
N LEU A 429 17.19 11.07 -0.99
CA LEU A 429 17.21 11.47 0.40
C LEU A 429 16.04 10.72 0.99
N GLU A 430 16.30 9.66 1.77
CA GLU A 430 15.28 9.10 2.65
C GLU A 430 14.73 10.30 3.41
N THR A 431 13.48 10.69 3.15
CA THR A 431 12.82 11.86 3.73
C THR A 431 12.43 11.61 5.18
N THR A 432 13.35 11.01 5.94
CA THR A 432 13.30 10.95 7.40
C THR A 432 14.30 11.98 7.92
N GLU A 433 13.82 13.20 8.13
CA GLU A 433 14.57 14.14 8.95
C GLU A 433 14.47 13.67 10.40
N GLU A 434 15.45 12.87 10.84
CA GLU A 434 15.66 12.65 12.26
C GLU A 434 16.11 13.97 12.88
N VAL A 435 15.23 14.58 13.66
CA VAL A 435 15.43 15.92 14.22
C VAL A 435 15.85 15.87 15.68
N ASN A 436 16.54 16.92 16.13
CA ASN A 436 16.89 17.09 17.55
C ASN A 436 15.76 17.70 18.40
N ALA A 437 14.72 18.25 17.75
CA ALA A 437 13.53 18.78 18.39
C ALA A 437 12.34 18.75 17.41
N ILE A 438 11.14 18.58 17.97
CA ILE A 438 9.86 18.70 17.26
C ILE A 438 9.05 19.76 18.00
N ASN A 439 8.91 20.96 17.42
CA ASN A 439 8.25 22.10 18.09
C ASN A 439 8.82 22.36 19.50
N GLU A 440 7.99 22.32 20.54
CA GLU A 440 8.37 22.51 21.95
C GLU A 440 9.03 21.26 22.59
N ILE A 441 9.07 20.12 21.88
CA ILE A 441 9.59 18.84 22.38
C ILE A 441 11.06 18.72 22.00
N THR A 442 11.95 18.83 22.99
CA THR A 442 13.41 18.73 22.78
C THR A 442 13.97 17.39 23.25
N ARG A 443 14.98 16.86 22.56
CA ARG A 443 15.69 15.63 22.96
C ARG A 443 16.11 15.65 24.43
N SER A 444 16.79 16.72 24.86
CA SER A 444 17.29 16.86 26.24
C SER A 444 16.20 16.77 27.29
N SER A 445 15.08 17.47 27.09
CA SER A 445 14.01 17.50 28.08
C SER A 445 13.19 16.19 28.08
N THR A 446 13.15 15.46 26.97
CA THR A 446 12.52 14.13 26.91
C THR A 446 13.42 13.08 27.55
N GLU A 447 14.73 13.12 27.34
CA GLU A 447 15.70 12.26 28.02
C GLU A 447 15.65 12.41 29.54
N GLU A 448 15.52 13.64 30.05
CA GLU A 448 15.41 13.88 31.50
C GLU A 448 14.16 13.22 32.09
N LEU A 449 13.01 13.34 31.42
CA LEU A 449 11.76 12.71 31.84
C LEU A 449 11.87 11.18 31.77
N MET A 450 12.43 10.64 30.68
CA MET A 450 12.66 9.21 30.50
C MET A 450 13.57 8.63 31.58
N ARG A 451 14.70 9.30 31.90
CA ARG A 451 15.61 8.90 32.99
C ARG A 451 14.89 8.89 34.34
N SER A 452 14.10 9.92 34.63
CA SER A 452 13.35 10.05 35.88
C SER A 452 12.30 8.94 36.08
N ALA A 453 11.86 8.31 34.99
CA ALA A 453 10.84 7.27 35.01
C ALA A 453 11.33 5.89 34.55
N ASN A 454 12.64 5.72 34.38
CA ASN A 454 13.25 4.47 33.93
C ASN A 454 12.70 3.95 32.58
N ILE A 455 12.53 4.84 31.60
CA ILE A 455 12.15 4.50 30.23
C ILE A 455 13.43 4.44 29.39
N GLN A 456 13.72 3.28 28.79
CA GLN A 456 15.00 3.05 28.11
C GLN A 456 15.05 3.69 26.71
N GLY A 457 13.92 3.70 26.02
CA GLY A 457 13.83 4.16 24.65
C GLY A 457 12.43 4.60 24.25
N ALA A 458 12.37 5.61 23.40
CA ALA A 458 11.13 6.16 22.86
C ALA A 458 11.36 6.73 21.46
N ALA A 459 10.36 6.55 20.61
CA ALA A 459 10.24 7.22 19.31
C ALA A 459 9.04 8.16 19.34
N ILE A 460 9.21 9.34 18.76
CA ILE A 460 8.20 10.37 18.62
C ILE A 460 8.12 10.74 17.15
N ALA A 461 6.91 10.82 16.61
CA ALA A 461 6.68 11.33 15.26
C ALA A 461 5.66 12.47 15.31
N SER A 462 5.82 13.45 14.42
CA SER A 462 4.88 14.54 14.27
C SER A 462 4.61 14.82 12.80
N TYR A 463 3.33 14.92 12.45
CA TYR A 463 2.87 15.46 11.19
C TYR A 463 2.53 16.93 11.36
N SER A 464 3.09 17.78 10.51
CA SER A 464 2.76 19.22 10.38
C SER A 464 3.19 19.72 9.01
N ASP A 465 2.45 20.66 8.43
CA ASP A 465 2.77 21.27 7.12
C ASP A 465 3.02 20.23 6.01
N ALA A 466 2.23 19.14 6.00
CA ALA A 466 2.34 18.02 5.07
C ALA A 466 3.65 17.20 5.13
N HIS A 467 4.44 17.35 6.20
CA HIS A 467 5.67 16.59 6.42
C HIS A 467 5.62 15.84 7.76
N ILE A 468 6.32 14.71 7.83
CA ILE A 468 6.51 13.94 9.06
C ILE A 468 7.95 14.10 9.51
N SER A 469 8.14 14.47 10.78
CA SER A 469 9.46 14.52 11.44
C SER A 469 9.51 13.52 12.57
N THR A 470 10.67 12.90 12.79
CA THR A 470 10.86 11.87 13.82
C THR A 470 11.98 12.23 14.80
N LEU A 471 11.80 11.85 16.06
CA LEU A 471 12.78 11.98 17.12
C LEU A 471 12.83 10.67 17.91
N SER A 472 13.99 10.02 17.91
CA SER A 472 14.21 8.75 18.61
C SER A 472 15.28 8.88 19.67
N ILE A 473 15.06 8.31 20.86
CA ILE A 473 15.99 8.27 22.00
C ILE A 473 16.12 6.81 22.42
N GLY A 474 17.33 6.25 22.46
CA GLY A 474 17.55 4.85 22.85
C GLY A 474 16.98 3.81 21.87
N THR A 475 16.47 4.25 20.71
CA THR A 475 15.91 3.45 19.61
C THR A 475 16.21 4.16 18.27
N THR A 476 15.74 3.61 17.15
CA THR A 476 15.78 4.26 15.82
C THR A 476 14.37 4.61 15.34
N ALA A 477 14.24 5.52 14.37
CA ALA A 477 12.94 5.84 13.76
C ALA A 477 12.24 4.62 13.14
N LYS A 478 13.04 3.69 12.60
CA LYS A 478 12.59 2.42 11.98
C LYS A 478 12.34 1.29 13.00
N THR A 479 12.48 1.53 14.30
CA THR A 479 12.27 0.50 15.34
C THR A 479 10.77 0.22 15.50
N PRO A 480 10.27 -0.99 15.22
CA PRO A 480 8.88 -1.33 15.47
C PRO A 480 8.63 -1.58 16.95
N PHE A 481 7.56 -1.00 17.48
CA PHE A 481 7.06 -1.21 18.84
C PHE A 481 5.74 -1.98 18.75
N GLY A 482 5.49 -2.91 19.68
CA GLY A 482 4.13 -3.42 19.85
C GLY A 482 3.28 -2.37 20.55
N VAL A 483 2.15 -2.04 19.95
CA VAL A 483 1.34 -0.89 20.35
C VAL A 483 -0.06 -1.26 20.85
N ALA A 484 -0.33 -2.56 21.07
CA ALA A 484 -1.56 -3.10 21.63
C ALA A 484 -2.82 -2.39 21.13
N SER A 485 -3.50 -1.66 22.01
CA SER A 485 -4.77 -1.00 21.75
C SER A 485 -4.74 0.03 20.61
N LEU A 486 -3.57 0.51 20.18
CA LEU A 486 -3.45 1.27 18.94
C LEU A 486 -3.73 0.43 17.68
N SER A 487 -3.79 -0.90 17.78
CA SER A 487 -4.24 -1.78 16.71
C SER A 487 -5.71 -1.55 16.35
N LYS A 488 -6.56 -1.18 17.31
CA LYS A 488 -8.00 -0.99 17.08
C LYS A 488 -8.30 0.17 16.11
N PRO A 489 -7.68 1.35 16.23
CA PRO A 489 -7.78 2.37 15.19
C PRO A 489 -7.33 1.91 13.81
N VAL A 490 -6.24 1.12 13.72
CA VAL A 490 -5.76 0.59 12.42
C VAL A 490 -6.79 -0.38 11.82
N PHE A 491 -7.35 -1.26 12.65
CA PHE A 491 -8.40 -2.17 12.24
C PHE A 491 -9.69 -1.43 11.86
N ALA A 492 -10.06 -0.39 12.60
CA ALA A 492 -11.20 0.45 12.27
C ALA A 492 -11.01 1.13 10.90
N TYR A 493 -9.84 1.75 10.67
CA TYR A 493 -9.49 2.32 9.38
C TYR A 493 -9.59 1.28 8.25
N LEU A 494 -9.06 0.07 8.48
CA LEU A 494 -9.18 -1.04 7.53
C LEU A 494 -10.65 -1.36 7.23
N VAL A 495 -11.49 -1.57 8.25
CA VAL A 495 -12.92 -1.88 8.08
C VAL A 495 -13.62 -0.80 7.25
N LEU A 496 -13.45 0.47 7.61
CA LEU A 496 -14.10 1.58 6.88
C LEU A 496 -13.59 1.66 5.44
N LYS A 497 -12.28 1.46 5.22
CA LYS A 497 -11.71 1.43 3.88
C LYS A 497 -12.25 0.28 3.04
N LEU A 498 -12.42 -0.91 3.62
CA LEU A 498 -13.04 -2.05 2.95
C LEU A 498 -14.50 -1.76 2.58
N LEU A 499 -15.28 -1.13 3.47
CA LEU A 499 -16.65 -0.72 3.17
C LEU A 499 -16.71 0.25 1.98
N GLU A 500 -15.93 1.33 2.00
CA GLU A 500 -15.89 2.30 0.90
C GLU A 500 -15.41 1.67 -0.41
N ALA A 501 -14.37 0.84 -0.37
CA ALA A 501 -13.85 0.17 -1.55
C ALA A 501 -14.87 -0.82 -2.15
N ASN A 502 -15.63 -1.54 -1.32
CA ASN A 502 -16.68 -2.44 -1.81
C ASN A 502 -17.88 -1.67 -2.36
N ASN A 503 -18.30 -0.59 -1.70
CA ASN A 503 -19.38 0.29 -2.18
C ASN A 503 -19.05 0.94 -3.53
N ALA A 504 -17.76 1.25 -3.76
CA ALA A 504 -17.27 1.81 -5.01
C ALA A 504 -16.91 0.73 -6.07
N ASP A 505 -17.07 -0.56 -5.76
CA ASP A 505 -16.64 -1.69 -6.60
C ASP A 505 -15.12 -1.71 -6.90
N GLU A 506 -14.31 -1.06 -6.05
CA GLU A 506 -12.85 -0.91 -6.19
C GLU A 506 -12.06 -2.02 -5.45
N ALA A 507 -12.72 -2.82 -4.60
CA ALA A 507 -12.06 -3.86 -3.79
C ALA A 507 -11.62 -5.08 -4.62
N ILE A 508 -10.50 -5.72 -4.21
CA ILE A 508 -9.88 -6.83 -4.94
C ILE A 508 -10.17 -8.18 -4.24
N PRO A 509 -10.58 -9.25 -4.96
CA PRO A 509 -10.74 -10.60 -4.41
C PRO A 509 -9.49 -11.10 -3.68
N GLY A 510 -9.66 -11.68 -2.50
CA GLY A 510 -8.56 -12.14 -1.63
C GLY A 510 -7.78 -11.01 -0.93
N PHE A 511 -8.12 -9.75 -1.20
CA PHE A 511 -7.46 -8.58 -0.62
C PHE A 511 -8.46 -7.51 -0.14
N GLY A 512 -9.73 -7.88 0.04
CA GLY A 512 -10.75 -7.00 0.62
C GLY A 512 -12.12 -7.00 -0.04
N LYS A 513 -12.29 -7.63 -1.22
CA LYS A 513 -13.61 -7.78 -1.85
C LYS A 513 -14.51 -8.66 -0.99
N PHE A 514 -15.73 -8.20 -0.73
CA PHE A 514 -16.76 -9.00 -0.08
C PHE A 514 -17.36 -9.99 -1.07
N ASN A 515 -17.68 -11.19 -0.57
CA ASN A 515 -18.29 -12.23 -1.37
C ASN A 515 -19.66 -11.82 -1.91
N SER A 516 -20.06 -12.39 -3.05
CA SER A 516 -21.26 -11.98 -3.80
C SER A 516 -22.58 -12.16 -3.03
N SER A 517 -22.66 -13.13 -2.11
CA SER A 517 -23.77 -13.33 -1.17
C SER A 517 -23.95 -12.20 -0.15
N ASP A 518 -22.91 -11.39 0.05
CA ASP A 518 -22.79 -10.43 1.15
C ASP A 518 -22.48 -9.02 0.66
N SER A 519 -22.76 -8.74 -0.62
CA SER A 519 -22.57 -7.45 -1.28
C SER A 519 -23.34 -6.26 -0.66
N GLN A 520 -24.11 -6.49 0.40
CA GLN A 520 -24.86 -5.48 1.15
C GLN A 520 -24.32 -5.23 2.58
N PHE A 521 -23.18 -5.80 2.96
CA PHE A 521 -22.61 -5.55 4.30
C PHE A 521 -22.24 -4.07 4.48
N ASP A 522 -22.79 -3.46 5.53
CA ASP A 522 -22.54 -2.08 5.95
C ASP A 522 -22.29 -1.97 7.45
N LEU A 523 -22.15 -0.74 7.95
CA LEU A 523 -21.90 -0.49 9.37
C LEU A 523 -22.99 -0.98 10.32
N ASP A 524 -24.23 -1.10 9.84
CA ASP A 524 -25.40 -1.40 10.65
C ASP A 524 -25.88 -2.85 10.49
N THR A 525 -25.31 -3.58 9.53
CA THR A 525 -25.54 -5.00 9.28
C THR A 525 -25.21 -5.84 10.53
N PRO A 526 -26.17 -6.60 11.08
CA PRO A 526 -25.93 -7.47 12.22
C PRO A 526 -24.88 -8.54 11.90
N LEU A 527 -23.84 -8.67 12.73
CA LEU A 527 -22.69 -9.53 12.42
C LEU A 527 -23.04 -11.01 12.27
N TYR A 528 -24.06 -11.50 12.98
CA TYR A 528 -24.48 -12.89 12.86
C TYR A 528 -25.01 -13.24 11.44
N GLN A 529 -25.48 -12.24 10.68
CA GLN A 529 -26.05 -12.44 9.33
C GLN A 529 -24.99 -12.69 8.26
N VAL A 530 -23.72 -12.35 8.55
CA VAL A 530 -22.57 -12.63 7.68
C VAL A 530 -22.38 -14.12 7.45
N PHE A 531 -22.69 -14.94 8.46
CA PHE A 531 -22.48 -16.38 8.39
C PHE A 531 -23.66 -17.05 7.71
N ARG A 532 -23.46 -17.44 6.46
CA ARG A 532 -24.50 -17.99 5.57
C ARG A 532 -24.17 -19.41 5.11
N ASP A 533 -25.20 -20.15 4.74
CA ASP A 533 -25.03 -21.44 4.07
C ASP A 533 -24.80 -21.27 2.55
N ALA A 534 -24.63 -22.40 1.85
CA ALA A 534 -24.41 -22.42 0.41
C ALA A 534 -25.60 -21.88 -0.42
N SER A 535 -26.79 -21.71 0.18
CA SER A 535 -27.96 -21.10 -0.46
C SER A 535 -28.04 -19.59 -0.25
N GLY A 536 -27.17 -19.02 0.60
CA GLY A 536 -27.14 -17.60 0.96
C GLY A 536 -28.05 -17.24 2.14
N GLU A 537 -28.68 -18.22 2.80
CA GLU A 537 -29.48 -17.99 4.01
C GLU A 537 -28.57 -17.92 5.24
N THR A 538 -28.90 -17.05 6.20
CA THR A 538 -28.16 -16.96 7.47
C THR A 538 -28.25 -18.29 8.23
N LEU A 539 -27.11 -18.76 8.73
CA LEU A 539 -27.05 -20.00 9.51
C LEU A 539 -27.95 -19.94 10.74
N ALA A 540 -28.64 -21.05 11.02
CA ALA A 540 -29.44 -21.22 12.22
C ALA A 540 -28.61 -20.98 13.50
N ASP A 541 -29.23 -20.47 14.56
CA ASP A 541 -28.53 -19.99 15.76
C ASP A 541 -27.55 -21.01 16.35
N ASN A 542 -27.96 -22.29 16.41
CA ASN A 542 -27.13 -23.38 16.95
C ASN A 542 -25.92 -23.72 16.09
N ASP A 543 -25.94 -23.37 14.81
CA ASP A 543 -24.88 -23.65 13.84
C ASP A 543 -24.00 -22.43 13.58
N ASN A 544 -24.52 -21.23 13.84
CA ASN A 544 -23.86 -19.95 13.61
C ASN A 544 -22.58 -19.80 14.45
N PRO A 545 -21.39 -19.73 13.81
CA PRO A 545 -20.12 -19.71 14.52
C PRO A 545 -19.89 -18.41 15.29
N PHE A 546 -20.52 -17.30 14.90
CA PHE A 546 -20.46 -16.05 15.67
C PHE A 546 -21.21 -16.17 16.99
N LEU A 547 -22.44 -16.70 17.00
CA LEU A 547 -23.25 -16.83 18.22
C LEU A 547 -22.65 -17.81 19.23
N LYS A 548 -21.92 -18.83 18.77
CA LYS A 548 -21.18 -19.78 19.62
C LYS A 548 -20.08 -19.12 20.49
N ASN A 549 -19.68 -17.88 20.19
CA ASN A 549 -18.76 -17.13 21.04
C ASN A 549 -19.42 -16.56 22.30
N PHE A 550 -20.75 -16.61 22.41
CA PHE A 550 -21.52 -16.04 23.50
C PHE A 550 -22.26 -17.12 24.29
N LYS A 551 -22.69 -16.79 25.51
CA LYS A 551 -23.59 -17.66 26.27
C LYS A 551 -24.94 -17.79 25.54
N PRO A 552 -25.57 -18.98 25.50
CA PRO A 552 -26.85 -19.17 24.79
C PRO A 552 -27.96 -18.23 25.23
N GLU A 553 -28.02 -17.88 26.51
CA GLU A 553 -28.96 -16.91 27.07
C GLU A 553 -28.77 -15.47 26.56
N ASP A 554 -27.59 -15.15 26.03
CA ASP A 554 -27.19 -13.82 25.55
C ASP A 554 -27.27 -13.70 24.02
N TRP A 555 -27.72 -14.72 23.30
CA TRP A 555 -27.77 -14.71 21.83
C TRP A 555 -28.60 -13.57 21.25
N ASP A 556 -29.72 -13.21 21.88
CA ASP A 556 -30.56 -12.09 21.42
C ASP A 556 -29.87 -10.72 21.59
N LEU A 557 -28.94 -10.60 22.55
CA LEU A 557 -28.07 -9.42 22.67
C LEU A 557 -26.95 -9.47 21.64
N ALA A 558 -26.32 -10.63 21.46
CA ALA A 558 -25.26 -10.82 20.46
C ALA A 558 -25.72 -10.50 19.03
N LYS A 559 -26.97 -10.84 18.69
CA LYS A 559 -27.59 -10.51 17.39
C LYS A 559 -27.75 -9.00 17.13
N GLN A 560 -27.65 -8.15 18.16
CA GLN A 560 -27.70 -6.69 18.01
C GLN A 560 -26.34 -6.08 17.68
N LEU A 561 -25.24 -6.85 17.76
CA LEU A 561 -23.91 -6.34 17.45
C LEU A 561 -23.75 -6.11 15.94
N ASN A 562 -23.27 -4.93 15.58
CA ASN A 562 -22.87 -4.53 14.24
C ASN A 562 -21.55 -3.74 14.30
N ALA A 563 -20.94 -3.45 13.14
CA ALA A 563 -19.66 -2.77 13.09
C ALA A 563 -19.73 -1.37 13.73
N ARG A 564 -20.83 -0.62 13.57
CA ARG A 564 -21.01 0.70 14.19
C ARG A 564 -20.92 0.63 15.71
N ILE A 565 -21.65 -0.29 16.34
CA ILE A 565 -21.68 -0.47 17.79
C ILE A 565 -20.29 -0.90 18.31
N ILE A 566 -19.61 -1.78 17.57
CA ILE A 566 -18.29 -2.29 17.95
C ILE A 566 -17.22 -1.21 17.86
N LEU A 567 -17.10 -0.55 16.71
CA LEU A 567 -16.09 0.49 16.48
C LEU A 567 -16.30 1.72 17.38
N SER A 568 -17.52 1.93 17.86
CA SER A 568 -17.83 2.98 18.83
C SER A 568 -17.70 2.57 20.31
N HIS A 569 -17.25 1.34 20.58
CA HIS A 569 -17.15 0.78 21.94
C HIS A 569 -18.45 0.89 22.75
N ARG A 570 -19.57 0.49 22.12
CA ARG A 570 -20.91 0.44 22.75
C ARG A 570 -21.44 -0.99 22.84
N THR A 571 -20.56 -1.98 22.89
CA THR A 571 -20.93 -3.40 22.75
C THR A 571 -21.69 -3.94 23.96
N GLY A 572 -21.45 -3.42 25.16
CA GLY A 572 -21.93 -4.04 26.40
C GLY A 572 -21.06 -5.19 26.90
N LEU A 573 -19.99 -5.54 26.18
CA LEU A 573 -19.07 -6.60 26.59
C LEU A 573 -18.03 -6.08 27.58
N HIS A 574 -17.40 -7.02 28.29
CA HIS A 574 -16.27 -6.74 29.17
C HIS A 574 -15.06 -6.17 28.41
N ILE A 575 -14.15 -5.49 29.14
CA ILE A 575 -12.92 -4.93 28.57
C ILE A 575 -12.03 -6.05 28.01
N VAL A 576 -11.89 -7.11 28.81
CA VAL A 576 -11.14 -8.33 28.56
C VAL A 576 -11.94 -9.49 29.16
N GLU A 577 -12.30 -10.48 28.35
CA GLU A 577 -13.04 -11.67 28.79
C GLU A 577 -12.67 -12.85 27.90
N GLN A 578 -12.68 -14.06 28.45
CA GLN A 578 -12.52 -15.28 27.67
C GLN A 578 -13.90 -15.81 27.25
N LYS A 579 -13.97 -16.37 26.04
CA LYS A 579 -15.20 -17.01 25.54
C LYS A 579 -15.68 -18.12 26.50
N PRO A 580 -17.00 -18.33 26.66
CA PRO A 580 -18.08 -17.58 26.02
C PRO A 580 -18.30 -16.20 26.66
N TYR A 581 -18.43 -15.17 25.82
CA TYR A 581 -18.60 -13.79 26.25
C TYR A 581 -19.97 -13.55 26.89
N SER A 582 -20.04 -12.55 27.77
CA SER A 582 -21.29 -12.10 28.40
C SER A 582 -21.44 -10.58 28.43
N PHE A 583 -22.68 -10.13 28.55
CA PHE A 583 -23.03 -8.70 28.51
C PHE A 583 -23.19 -8.09 29.91
N GLN A 584 -22.61 -6.92 30.11
CA GLN A 584 -22.81 -6.07 31.29
C GLN A 584 -24.05 -5.17 31.12
N PHE A 585 -24.40 -4.83 29.88
CA PHE A 585 -25.55 -4.02 29.50
C PHE A 585 -25.92 -4.28 28.03
N ALA A 586 -27.09 -3.80 27.60
CA ALA A 586 -27.57 -3.98 26.22
C ALA A 586 -26.69 -3.22 25.20
N PRO A 587 -26.34 -3.81 24.05
CA PRO A 587 -25.59 -3.13 22.99
C PRO A 587 -26.21 -1.77 22.62
N GLY A 588 -25.36 -0.75 22.48
CA GLY A 588 -25.76 0.62 22.14
C GLY A 588 -26.22 1.49 23.31
N ALA A 589 -26.42 0.94 24.51
CA ALA A 589 -26.99 1.68 25.65
C ALA A 589 -25.99 2.61 26.35
N TYR A 590 -24.72 2.22 26.43
CA TYR A 590 -23.66 2.99 27.10
C TYR A 590 -22.34 2.89 26.33
N TYR A 591 -21.39 3.76 26.67
CA TYR A 591 -19.99 3.58 26.31
C TYR A 591 -19.32 2.62 27.30
N ALA A 592 -18.57 1.64 26.78
CA ALA A 592 -17.60 0.85 27.54
C ALA A 592 -16.55 0.27 26.59
N TYR A 593 -15.28 0.61 26.85
CA TYR A 593 -14.15 0.13 26.07
C TYR A 593 -14.05 -1.40 26.13
N SER A 594 -13.97 -2.06 24.96
CA SER A 594 -14.04 -3.53 24.86
C SER A 594 -13.15 -4.09 23.75
N GLY A 595 -12.29 -5.04 24.11
CA GLY A 595 -11.52 -5.87 23.18
C GLY A 595 -12.34 -6.97 22.48
N PRO A 596 -13.14 -7.78 23.21
CA PRO A 596 -13.94 -8.87 22.63
C PRO A 596 -14.83 -8.46 21.46
N GLY A 597 -15.39 -7.24 21.48
CA GLY A 597 -16.17 -6.72 20.35
C GLY A 597 -15.36 -6.61 19.07
N ILE A 598 -14.09 -6.20 19.16
CA ILE A 598 -13.19 -6.08 18.02
C ILE A 598 -12.84 -7.47 17.46
N ASP A 599 -12.64 -8.47 18.33
CA ASP A 599 -12.41 -9.86 17.91
C ASP A 599 -13.63 -10.41 17.13
N CYS A 600 -14.84 -10.07 17.57
CA CYS A 600 -16.07 -10.42 16.87
C CYS A 600 -16.17 -9.77 15.47
N LEU A 601 -15.76 -8.51 15.34
CA LEU A 601 -15.76 -7.83 14.05
C LEU A 601 -14.66 -8.35 13.12
N GLN A 602 -13.46 -8.68 13.64
CA GLN A 602 -12.42 -9.35 12.87
C GLN A 602 -12.96 -10.64 12.25
N MET A 603 -13.60 -11.49 13.06
CA MET A 603 -14.20 -12.74 12.59
C MET A 603 -15.18 -12.53 11.44
N ALA A 604 -16.04 -11.51 11.52
CA ALA A 604 -16.99 -11.18 10.45
C ALA A 604 -16.29 -10.70 9.17
N ILE A 605 -15.27 -9.85 9.29
CA ILE A 605 -14.52 -9.32 8.13
C ILE A 605 -13.71 -10.42 7.43
N GLU A 606 -13.09 -11.33 8.19
CA GLU A 606 -12.36 -12.47 7.63
C GLU A 606 -13.31 -13.44 6.91
N GLU A 607 -14.52 -13.66 7.45
CA GLU A 607 -15.57 -14.43 6.77
C GLU A 607 -16.02 -13.76 5.46
N LEU A 608 -16.30 -12.44 5.48
CA LEU A 608 -16.77 -11.69 4.31
C LEU A 608 -15.79 -11.69 3.14
N THR A 609 -14.49 -11.75 3.43
CA THR A 609 -13.41 -11.61 2.44
C THR A 609 -12.65 -12.90 2.16
N HIS A 610 -12.89 -13.95 2.95
CA HIS A 610 -12.10 -15.18 2.99
C HIS A 610 -10.58 -14.93 3.08
N SER A 611 -10.18 -13.88 3.80
CA SER A 611 -8.80 -13.42 3.91
C SER A 611 -8.48 -13.07 5.36
N ASP A 612 -7.28 -13.41 5.83
CA ASP A 612 -6.86 -13.09 7.19
C ASP A 612 -6.56 -11.59 7.39
N LEU A 613 -6.63 -11.12 8.64
CA LEU A 613 -6.38 -9.72 9.00
C LEU A 613 -5.02 -9.19 8.52
N GLU A 614 -3.93 -9.97 8.59
CA GLU A 614 -2.61 -9.48 8.15
C GLU A 614 -2.56 -9.31 6.64
N THR A 615 -3.24 -10.17 5.87
CA THR A 615 -3.40 -10.02 4.42
C THR A 615 -4.19 -8.77 4.08
N LEU A 616 -5.32 -8.57 4.75
CA LEU A 616 -6.18 -7.40 4.54
C LEU A 616 -5.48 -6.09 4.93
N ALA A 617 -4.82 -6.06 6.10
CA ALA A 617 -4.10 -4.89 6.58
C ALA A 617 -2.89 -4.55 5.71
N TRP A 618 -2.13 -5.55 5.26
CA TRP A 618 -1.03 -5.34 4.32
C TRP A 618 -1.53 -4.68 3.03
N ALA A 619 -2.55 -5.25 2.39
CA ALA A 619 -3.02 -4.75 1.09
C ALA A 619 -3.66 -3.35 1.20
N ASN A 620 -4.43 -3.10 2.26
CA ASN A 620 -5.26 -1.89 2.32
C ASN A 620 -4.64 -0.78 3.16
N VAL A 621 -3.64 -1.07 4.00
CA VAL A 621 -3.06 -0.11 4.93
C VAL A 621 -1.54 -0.06 4.80
N PHE A 622 -0.83 -1.18 4.89
CA PHE A 622 0.62 -1.15 5.12
C PHE A 622 1.47 -1.08 3.86
N ALA A 623 1.06 -1.73 2.77
CA ALA A 623 1.88 -1.81 1.57
C ALA A 623 2.15 -0.44 0.94
N ALA A 624 3.21 -0.35 0.13
CA ALA A 624 3.64 0.92 -0.48
C ALA A 624 2.61 1.57 -1.41
N HIS A 625 1.65 0.80 -1.91
CA HIS A 625 0.54 1.31 -2.72
C HIS A 625 -0.65 1.82 -1.90
N ALA A 626 -0.68 1.49 -0.60
CA ALA A 626 -1.63 2.00 0.36
C ALA A 626 -1.01 3.21 1.09
N LEU A 627 -0.73 3.10 2.39
CA LEU A 627 -0.13 4.19 3.18
C LEU A 627 1.39 4.07 3.35
N ASN A 628 2.01 3.04 2.76
CA ASN A 628 3.46 2.80 2.86
C ASN A 628 3.97 2.70 4.31
N MET A 629 3.22 2.04 5.17
CA MET A 629 3.62 1.72 6.55
C MET A 629 4.49 0.46 6.56
N SER A 630 5.68 0.53 5.95
CA SER A 630 6.54 -0.63 5.67
C SER A 630 7.11 -1.32 6.91
N HIS A 631 6.93 -0.74 8.10
CA HIS A 631 7.40 -1.29 9.38
C HIS A 631 6.23 -1.73 10.27
N SER A 632 5.05 -1.92 9.68
CA SER A 632 3.82 -2.27 10.37
C SER A 632 3.32 -3.67 10.01
N SER A 633 2.90 -4.44 11.00
CA SER A 633 2.36 -5.81 10.84
C SER A 633 1.58 -6.25 12.08
N TYR A 634 0.52 -7.02 11.90
CA TYR A 634 -0.20 -7.76 12.94
C TYR A 634 0.47 -9.10 13.28
N GLY A 635 1.43 -9.57 12.48
CA GLY A 635 2.14 -10.84 12.66
C GLY A 635 1.37 -12.08 12.16
N ASP A 636 1.94 -13.26 12.42
CA ASP A 636 1.42 -14.55 11.91
C ASP A 636 0.11 -15.01 12.57
N GLU A 637 -0.15 -14.55 13.79
CA GLU A 637 -1.42 -14.79 14.52
C GLU A 637 -2.10 -13.43 14.77
N PRO A 638 -2.72 -12.83 13.73
CA PRO A 638 -3.17 -11.46 13.80
C PRO A 638 -4.41 -11.32 14.68
N VAL A 639 -4.37 -10.39 15.63
CA VAL A 639 -5.47 -10.03 16.54
C VAL A 639 -5.71 -8.53 16.45
N ALA A 640 -6.83 -8.14 15.84
CA ALA A 640 -7.23 -6.75 15.63
C ALA A 640 -7.25 -5.92 16.92
N ALA A 641 -7.57 -6.56 18.05
CA ALA A 641 -7.62 -5.89 19.34
C ALA A 641 -6.23 -5.62 19.96
N ASN A 642 -5.15 -6.29 19.52
CA ASN A 642 -3.88 -6.25 20.26
C ASN A 642 -2.56 -6.48 19.49
N SER A 643 -2.50 -7.24 18.38
CA SER A 643 -1.19 -7.79 17.92
C SER A 643 -0.31 -6.84 17.09
N LEU A 644 -0.71 -5.58 16.88
CA LEU A 644 0.00 -4.65 15.99
C LEU A 644 1.40 -4.30 16.51
N LYS A 645 2.39 -4.43 15.62
CA LYS A 645 3.71 -3.78 15.69
C LYS A 645 3.79 -2.70 14.62
N THR A 646 4.36 -1.55 14.97
CA THR A 646 4.46 -0.37 14.07
C THR A 646 5.52 0.62 14.57
N THR A 647 5.89 1.61 13.76
CA THR A 647 6.75 2.73 14.17
C THR A 647 5.89 3.96 14.50
N ALA A 648 6.46 4.93 15.22
CA ALA A 648 5.75 6.20 15.45
C ALA A 648 5.47 6.93 14.12
N GLU A 649 6.38 6.80 13.15
CA GLU A 649 6.29 7.41 11.81
C GLU A 649 5.14 6.83 10.99
N ASP A 650 5.10 5.51 10.83
CA ASP A 650 4.04 4.79 10.12
C ASP A 650 2.67 5.15 10.69
N TYR A 651 2.56 5.21 12.02
CA TYR A 651 1.31 5.53 12.68
C TYR A 651 0.91 7.01 12.53
N ALA A 652 1.89 7.93 12.49
CA ALA A 652 1.61 9.34 12.20
C ALA A 652 1.05 9.50 10.78
N ALA A 653 1.64 8.78 9.80
CA ALA A 653 1.15 8.74 8.42
C ALA A 653 -0.27 8.20 8.33
N LEU A 654 -0.60 7.13 9.08
CA LEU A 654 -1.97 6.60 9.18
C LEU A 654 -2.96 7.67 9.64
N VAL A 655 -2.71 8.28 10.79
CA VAL A 655 -3.67 9.20 11.42
C VAL A 655 -3.85 10.46 10.57
N SER A 656 -2.75 11.05 10.06
CA SER A 656 -2.85 12.24 9.20
C SER A 656 -3.57 11.94 7.89
N SER A 657 -3.32 10.77 7.29
CA SER A 657 -3.98 10.38 6.04
C SER A 657 -5.46 10.10 6.26
N TRP A 658 -5.82 9.38 7.33
CA TRP A 658 -7.21 9.04 7.63
C TRP A 658 -8.08 10.26 7.91
N ILE A 659 -7.62 11.21 8.74
CA ILE A 659 -8.38 12.44 9.02
C ILE A 659 -8.58 13.27 7.73
N ASN A 660 -7.58 13.24 6.84
CA ASN A 660 -7.61 13.98 5.57
C ASN A 660 -8.25 13.20 4.41
N ASP A 661 -8.74 11.98 4.63
CA ASP A 661 -9.44 11.21 3.60
C ASP A 661 -10.92 11.60 3.58
N GLU A 662 -11.38 12.23 2.49
CA GLU A 662 -12.78 12.68 2.38
C GLU A 662 -13.80 11.54 2.39
N ARG A 663 -13.40 10.33 1.96
CA ARG A 663 -14.28 9.16 1.98
C ARG A 663 -14.36 8.55 3.38
N LEU A 664 -13.36 8.78 4.25
CA LEU A 664 -13.26 8.11 5.55
C LEU A 664 -13.32 9.06 6.76
N ASN A 665 -13.29 10.38 6.57
CA ASN A 665 -13.26 11.35 7.67
C ASN A 665 -14.51 11.33 8.55
N TYR A 666 -15.60 10.70 8.09
CA TYR A 666 -16.81 10.51 8.88
C TYR A 666 -16.56 9.68 10.15
N ALA A 667 -15.46 8.93 10.20
CA ALA A 667 -15.00 8.23 11.40
C ALA A 667 -14.74 9.17 12.58
N PHE A 668 -14.36 10.41 12.31
CA PHE A 668 -14.04 11.44 13.31
C PHE A 668 -15.27 12.26 13.72
N LYS A 669 -16.47 11.70 13.54
CA LYS A 669 -17.73 12.28 14.02
C LYS A 669 -18.27 11.46 15.19
N PRO A 670 -18.83 12.12 16.23
CA PRO A 670 -19.54 11.42 17.29
C PRO A 670 -20.66 10.56 16.72
N GLN A 671 -20.81 9.33 17.21
CA GLN A 671 -21.84 8.43 16.72
C GLN A 671 -23.19 8.72 17.36
N GLU A 672 -24.25 8.79 16.55
CA GLU A 672 -25.60 9.05 17.04
C GLU A 672 -26.20 7.84 17.79
N PRO A 673 -27.05 8.08 18.81
CA PRO A 673 -27.21 9.37 19.51
C PRO A 673 -25.86 9.78 20.16
N ILE A 674 -25.48 11.06 20.11
CA ILE A 674 -24.16 11.51 20.60
C ILE A 674 -23.94 11.11 22.06
N TYR A 675 -22.94 10.26 22.30
CA TYR A 675 -22.50 9.84 23.63
C TYR A 675 -21.19 10.51 24.03
N THR A 676 -21.27 11.40 25.00
CA THR A 676 -20.09 11.88 25.73
C THR A 676 -19.78 10.92 26.88
N MET A 677 -18.60 11.06 27.50
CA MET A 677 -18.19 10.29 28.68
C MET A 677 -19.02 10.60 29.94
N GLU A 678 -20.09 11.39 29.83
CA GLU A 678 -21.15 11.46 30.85
C GLU A 678 -21.92 10.13 30.97
N ASN A 679 -22.01 9.35 29.88
CA ASN A 679 -22.71 8.07 29.80
C ASN A 679 -21.76 6.87 29.79
N ASP A 680 -20.59 6.99 30.42
CA ASP A 680 -19.63 5.90 30.58
C ASP A 680 -20.12 4.89 31.63
N TYR A 681 -20.16 3.60 31.25
CA TYR A 681 -20.55 2.51 32.14
C TYR A 681 -19.39 2.04 33.04
N PHE A 682 -18.14 2.35 32.68
CA PHE A 682 -16.94 1.83 33.36
C PHE A 682 -16.92 2.08 34.89
N PRO A 683 -17.41 3.22 35.45
CA PRO A 683 -17.47 3.43 36.89
C PRO A 683 -18.34 2.43 37.66
N GLN A 684 -19.25 1.73 36.98
CA GLN A 684 -20.13 0.70 37.55
C GLN A 684 -19.70 -0.71 37.15
N SER A 685 -18.71 -0.84 36.27
CA SER A 685 -18.22 -2.12 35.76
C SER A 685 -17.42 -2.87 36.82
N LYS A 686 -17.49 -4.20 36.75
CA LYS A 686 -16.61 -5.08 37.53
C LYS A 686 -15.15 -4.99 37.09
N ASP A 687 -14.90 -4.49 35.89
CA ASP A 687 -13.58 -4.39 35.26
C ASP A 687 -12.76 -3.19 35.78
N MET A 688 -13.36 -2.32 36.60
CA MET A 688 -12.69 -1.14 37.17
C MET A 688 -11.52 -1.55 38.08
N LEU A 689 -10.32 -1.00 37.86
CA LEU A 689 -9.12 -1.29 38.68
C LEU A 689 -8.88 -0.31 39.82
N VAL A 690 -9.52 0.86 39.76
CA VAL A 690 -9.38 1.93 40.76
C VAL A 690 -10.47 1.85 41.83
N GLU A 691 -10.23 2.46 42.99
CA GLU A 691 -11.23 2.58 44.07
C GLU A 691 -12.38 3.49 43.67
N GLU A 692 -12.05 4.63 43.05
CA GLU A 692 -13.02 5.65 42.62
C GLU A 692 -12.51 6.40 41.38
N ILE A 693 -13.42 6.70 40.46
CA ILE A 693 -13.17 7.52 39.26
C ILE A 693 -13.74 8.92 39.47
N THR A 694 -12.86 9.87 39.80
CA THR A 694 -13.21 11.30 39.93
C THR A 694 -12.68 12.08 38.73
N ILE A 695 -13.59 12.65 37.93
CA ILE A 695 -13.29 13.42 36.72
C ILE A 695 -14.23 14.63 36.67
N ASP A 696 -13.73 15.78 36.21
CA ASP A 696 -14.55 16.99 36.07
C ASP A 696 -15.68 16.77 35.05
N ALA A 697 -16.88 17.25 35.37
CA ALA A 697 -18.04 17.09 34.49
C ALA A 697 -17.86 17.82 33.14
N SER A 698 -17.12 18.93 33.13
CA SER A 698 -16.78 19.65 31.90
C SER A 698 -15.84 18.84 31.00
N ASP A 699 -14.90 18.07 31.56
CA ASP A 699 -14.04 17.18 30.78
C ASP A 699 -14.87 16.02 30.22
N ARG A 700 -15.73 15.38 31.03
CA ARG A 700 -16.60 14.28 30.57
C ARG A 700 -17.51 14.68 29.41
N LYS A 701 -18.03 15.91 29.41
CA LYS A 701 -18.85 16.47 28.32
C LYS A 701 -18.08 16.68 27.02
N GLN A 702 -16.78 16.91 27.12
CA GLN A 702 -15.91 17.19 25.96
C GLN A 702 -15.29 15.92 25.37
N VAL A 703 -15.34 14.78 26.08
CA VAL A 703 -14.79 13.53 25.56
C VAL A 703 -15.91 12.67 24.99
N SER A 704 -15.69 12.15 23.78
CA SER A 704 -16.63 11.32 23.03
C SER A 704 -15.88 10.23 22.27
N TRP A 705 -16.60 9.39 21.53
CA TRP A 705 -16.02 8.38 20.65
C TRP A 705 -16.57 8.46 19.22
N GLY A 706 -15.70 8.26 18.25
CA GLY A 706 -16.02 8.14 16.82
C GLY A 706 -16.12 6.67 16.40
N LEU A 707 -15.68 6.35 15.19
CA LEU A 707 -15.51 4.97 14.73
C LEU A 707 -14.03 4.57 14.88
N GLY A 708 -13.71 3.86 15.95
CA GLY A 708 -12.38 3.34 16.26
C GLY A 708 -11.42 4.33 16.93
N VAL A 709 -11.87 5.55 17.23
CA VAL A 709 -11.03 6.63 17.75
C VAL A 709 -11.75 7.47 18.80
N GLY A 710 -11.02 7.89 19.84
CA GLY A 710 -11.52 8.84 20.84
C GLY A 710 -11.51 10.26 20.31
N LEU A 711 -12.51 11.06 20.67
CA LEU A 711 -12.70 12.43 20.18
C LEU A 711 -12.71 13.42 21.34
N VAL A 712 -12.20 14.62 21.08
CA VAL A 712 -12.40 15.80 21.91
C VAL A 712 -13.29 16.79 21.18
N ILE A 713 -14.39 17.16 21.83
CA ILE A 713 -15.41 18.05 21.33
C ILE A 713 -15.36 19.35 22.14
N LYS A 714 -15.36 20.48 21.45
CA LYS A 714 -15.52 21.81 22.05
C LYS A 714 -16.61 22.55 21.31
N ASP A 715 -17.57 23.12 22.04
CA ASP A 715 -18.69 23.88 21.47
C ASP A 715 -19.48 23.11 20.38
N LYS A 716 -19.60 21.78 20.56
CA LYS A 716 -20.21 20.80 19.62
C LYS A 716 -19.41 20.48 18.35
N GLU A 717 -18.21 21.03 18.22
CA GLU A 717 -17.30 20.74 17.11
C GLU A 717 -16.17 19.83 17.58
N VAL A 718 -15.69 18.96 16.69
CA VAL A 718 -14.55 18.08 16.98
C VAL A 718 -13.27 18.87 16.79
N VAL A 719 -12.50 19.03 17.86
CA VAL A 719 -11.23 19.77 17.89
C VAL A 719 -10.01 18.86 17.95
N GLY A 720 -10.20 17.57 18.24
CA GLY A 720 -9.10 16.62 18.24
C GLY A 720 -9.53 15.17 18.33
N ALA A 721 -8.58 14.29 18.00
CA ALA A 721 -8.71 12.84 18.05
C ALA A 721 -7.55 12.23 18.82
N TYR A 722 -7.79 11.11 19.52
CA TYR A 722 -6.77 10.47 20.34
C TYR A 722 -7.01 8.97 20.50
N HIS A 723 -5.93 8.25 20.82
CA HIS A 723 -5.99 6.90 21.34
C HIS A 723 -4.71 6.55 22.10
N THR A 724 -4.78 5.57 22.98
CA THR A 724 -3.64 5.06 23.76
C THR A 724 -3.41 3.57 23.53
N GLY A 725 -2.17 3.11 23.69
CA GLY A 725 -1.77 1.72 23.59
C GLY A 725 -1.05 1.24 24.85
N ASP A 726 -1.46 0.08 25.36
CA ASP A 726 -0.85 -0.61 26.50
C ASP A 726 -0.57 -2.08 26.12
N MET A 727 0.71 -2.40 25.86
CA MET A 727 1.17 -3.75 25.52
C MET A 727 2.27 -4.20 26.49
N ASN A 728 1.95 -4.94 27.54
CA ASN A 728 2.95 -5.46 28.47
C ASN A 728 3.91 -4.35 28.97
N GLN A 729 5.17 -4.38 28.54
CA GLN A 729 6.19 -3.37 28.86
C GLN A 729 6.20 -2.14 27.93
N TRP A 730 5.33 -2.05 26.93
CA TRP A 730 5.33 -0.97 25.94
C TRP A 730 4.11 -0.07 26.13
N ARG A 731 4.32 1.24 25.94
CA ARG A 731 3.28 2.26 25.99
C ARG A 731 3.34 3.14 24.78
N SER A 732 2.19 3.48 24.26
CA SER A 732 2.09 4.35 23.09
C SER A 732 0.83 5.19 23.16
N GLY A 733 0.79 6.22 22.32
CA GLY A 733 -0.42 7.00 22.15
C GLY A 733 -0.25 7.98 21.01
N PHE A 734 -1.39 8.41 20.47
CA PHE A 734 -1.42 9.49 19.52
C PHE A 734 -2.43 10.56 19.92
N GLY A 735 -2.21 11.73 19.37
CA GLY A 735 -3.10 12.87 19.47
C GLY A 735 -3.03 13.71 18.21
N ALA A 736 -4.19 14.03 17.65
CA ALA A 736 -4.31 14.88 16.48
C ALA A 736 -5.20 16.10 16.76
N GLU A 737 -4.82 17.26 16.24
CA GLU A 737 -5.63 18.48 16.23
C GLU A 737 -6.38 18.57 14.91
N ILE A 738 -7.70 18.78 15.01
CA ILE A 738 -8.59 18.85 13.86
C ILE A 738 -9.13 20.26 13.75
N ALA A 739 -8.98 20.86 12.58
CA ALA A 739 -9.54 22.17 12.24
C ALA A 739 -11.07 22.07 12.17
N PRO A 740 -11.84 22.69 13.09
CA PRO A 740 -13.30 22.54 13.12
C PRO A 740 -13.98 22.97 11.81
N GLU A 741 -13.48 24.03 11.19
CA GLU A 741 -14.05 24.61 9.98
C GLU A 741 -13.87 23.75 8.73
N THR A 742 -12.84 22.90 8.68
CA THR A 742 -12.54 22.05 7.50
C THR A 742 -12.64 20.56 7.78
N GLY A 743 -12.65 20.15 9.05
CA GLY A 743 -12.51 18.74 9.47
C GLY A 743 -11.14 18.13 9.14
N ARG A 744 -10.14 18.94 8.77
CA ARG A 744 -8.81 18.46 8.34
C ARG A 744 -7.81 18.41 9.49
N CYS A 745 -6.83 17.52 9.37
CA CYS A 745 -5.75 17.39 10.34
C CYS A 745 -4.80 18.58 10.22
N GLN A 746 -4.59 19.28 11.35
CA GLN A 746 -3.59 20.34 11.45
C GLN A 746 -2.26 19.77 11.91
N THR A 747 -2.29 18.97 12.99
CA THR A 747 -1.11 18.33 13.56
C THR A 747 -1.45 16.94 14.06
N THR A 748 -0.52 15.99 13.93
CA THR A 748 -0.58 14.68 14.60
C THR A 748 0.69 14.51 15.39
N ARG A 749 0.61 14.00 16.62
CA ARG A 749 1.77 13.55 17.40
C ARG A 749 1.57 12.12 17.88
N VAL A 750 2.58 11.29 17.68
CA VAL A 750 2.61 9.89 18.11
C VAL A 750 3.83 9.67 18.99
N TYR A 751 3.68 8.91 20.07
CA TYR A 751 4.80 8.37 20.82
C TYR A 751 4.69 6.87 20.99
N CYS A 752 5.84 6.19 20.91
CA CYS A 752 6.01 4.79 21.24
C CYS A 752 7.19 4.66 22.21
N ALA A 753 6.99 4.01 23.35
CA ALA A 753 8.00 3.85 24.39
C ALA A 753 8.15 2.40 24.80
N ASN A 754 9.40 1.96 24.97
CA ASN A 754 9.73 0.57 25.32
C ASN A 754 9.77 0.33 26.86
N GLY A 755 8.93 1.02 27.63
CA GLY A 755 8.83 0.87 29.08
C GLY A 755 7.41 1.05 29.59
N ALA A 756 7.03 0.29 30.62
CA ALA A 756 5.68 0.27 31.18
C ALA A 756 5.24 1.65 31.74
N ASN A 757 6.20 2.50 32.09
CA ASN A 757 5.97 3.87 32.55
C ASN A 757 5.76 4.88 31.40
N GLY A 758 5.76 4.45 30.14
CA GLY A 758 5.78 5.35 28.99
C GLY A 758 4.58 6.28 28.83
N HIS A 759 3.43 6.01 29.44
CA HIS A 759 2.27 6.92 29.37
C HIS A 759 2.52 8.28 30.01
N ILE A 760 3.49 8.43 30.91
CA ILE A 760 3.85 9.76 31.46
C ILE A 760 4.34 10.73 30.38
N LEU A 761 4.74 10.22 29.22
CA LEU A 761 5.18 11.04 28.08
C LEU A 761 3.99 11.77 27.43
N ALA A 762 2.75 11.30 27.63
CA ALA A 762 1.57 11.80 26.93
C ALA A 762 1.34 13.30 27.16
N GLU A 763 1.41 13.78 28.41
CA GLU A 763 1.21 15.20 28.75
C GLU A 763 2.20 16.13 28.06
N LYS A 764 3.43 15.65 27.86
CA LYS A 764 4.51 16.43 27.25
C LYS A 764 4.42 16.42 25.73
N ILE A 765 4.03 15.28 25.17
CA ILE A 765 4.09 15.05 23.72
C ILE A 765 2.78 15.45 23.07
N LEU A 766 1.64 14.98 23.57
CA LEU A 766 0.36 15.13 22.88
C LEU A 766 -0.12 16.59 22.87
N PRO A 767 -0.88 17.01 21.84
CA PRO A 767 -1.39 18.38 21.75
C PRO A 767 -2.24 18.78 22.96
N LYS A 768 -2.15 20.06 23.37
CA LYS A 768 -2.90 20.60 24.52
C LYS A 768 -4.41 20.60 24.30
N ALA A 769 -4.88 20.61 23.05
CA ALA A 769 -6.29 20.45 22.72
C ALA A 769 -6.88 19.14 23.29
N LEU A 770 -6.04 18.14 23.59
CA LEU A 770 -6.47 16.83 24.11
C LEU A 770 -6.50 16.74 25.64
N SER A 771 -6.28 17.85 26.37
CA SER A 771 -6.33 17.83 27.83
C SER A 771 -7.60 17.20 28.43
N PRO A 772 -8.83 17.43 27.89
CA PRO A 772 -10.03 16.75 28.41
C PRO A 772 -9.94 15.22 28.30
N ALA A 773 -9.41 14.70 27.18
CA ALA A 773 -9.20 13.28 26.96
C ALA A 773 -8.20 12.68 27.95
N LEU A 774 -7.10 13.38 28.24
CA LEU A 774 -6.10 12.93 29.22
C LEU A 774 -6.65 13.02 30.65
N ASN A 775 -7.40 14.08 30.97
CA ASN A 775 -8.09 14.23 32.25
C ASN A 775 -9.12 13.12 32.49
N TYR A 776 -9.70 12.56 31.42
CA TYR A 776 -10.55 11.38 31.50
C TYR A 776 -9.73 10.08 31.61
N PHE A 777 -8.80 9.85 30.69
CA PHE A 777 -8.07 8.59 30.55
C PHE A 777 -7.29 8.16 31.80
N PHE A 778 -6.42 9.03 32.32
CA PHE A 778 -5.54 8.69 33.44
C PHE A 778 -6.28 8.24 34.70
N PRO A 779 -7.28 8.99 35.23
CA PRO A 779 -8.02 8.56 36.42
C PRO A 779 -8.96 7.38 36.14
N THR A 780 -9.55 7.27 34.95
CA THR A 780 -10.45 6.15 34.60
C THR A 780 -9.72 4.82 34.65
N TYR A 781 -8.57 4.72 33.98
CA TYR A 781 -7.85 3.45 33.87
C TYR A 781 -6.74 3.27 34.91
N GLY A 782 -6.50 4.28 35.75
CA GLY A 782 -5.57 4.20 36.88
C GLY A 782 -4.09 4.36 36.51
N PHE A 783 -3.77 4.82 35.30
CA PHE A 783 -2.39 5.08 34.89
C PHE A 783 -1.79 6.31 35.59
N ALA A 784 -0.49 6.29 35.83
CA ALA A 784 0.22 7.44 36.36
C ALA A 784 0.43 8.51 35.28
N ARG A 785 0.11 9.76 35.61
CA ARG A 785 0.23 10.91 34.70
C ARG A 785 1.63 11.50 34.65
N ASN A 786 2.40 11.32 35.73
CA ASN A 786 3.71 11.93 35.92
C ASN A 786 4.56 11.07 36.87
N VAL A 787 5.84 11.42 36.98
CA VAL A 787 6.82 10.69 37.81
C VAL A 787 6.40 10.60 39.28
N LYS A 788 5.74 11.63 39.83
CA LYS A 788 5.32 11.62 41.23
C LYS A 788 4.21 10.59 41.46
N GLU A 789 3.29 10.46 40.51
CA GLU A 789 2.19 9.50 40.58
C GLU A 789 2.60 8.04 40.41
N LEU A 790 3.76 7.76 39.80
CA LEU A 790 4.32 6.41 39.81
C LEU A 790 4.71 5.95 41.22
N ASP A 791 5.01 6.91 42.11
CA ASP A 791 5.43 6.68 43.50
C ASP A 791 6.56 5.63 43.62
N GLU A 792 7.50 5.66 42.67
CA GLU A 792 8.63 4.73 42.53
C GLU A 792 8.25 3.26 42.31
N THR A 793 6.96 2.96 42.07
CA THR A 793 6.52 1.62 41.70
C THR A 793 6.86 1.33 40.24
N SER A 794 7.01 0.05 39.91
CA SER A 794 7.17 -0.44 38.53
C SER A 794 5.96 -1.27 38.10
N PHE A 795 4.80 -1.04 38.73
CA PHE A 795 3.59 -1.81 38.52
C PHE A 795 2.85 -1.30 37.27
N HIS A 796 3.32 -1.72 36.09
CA HIS A 796 2.67 -1.48 34.80
C HIS A 796 2.38 0.01 34.49
N GLY A 797 3.16 0.94 35.04
CA GLY A 797 2.95 2.38 34.87
C GLY A 797 1.69 2.94 35.55
N MET A 798 1.12 2.20 36.50
CA MET A 798 -0.11 2.56 37.22
C MET A 798 0.17 3.53 38.38
N ASN A 799 -0.86 4.27 38.79
CA ASN A 799 -0.85 5.11 39.99
C ASN A 799 -1.32 4.28 41.19
N PRO A 800 -0.40 3.83 42.07
CA PRO A 800 -0.74 2.92 43.18
C PRO A 800 -1.69 3.55 44.19
N GLN A 801 -1.79 4.88 44.26
CA GLN A 801 -2.68 5.54 45.21
C GLN A 801 -4.15 5.46 44.83
N ARG A 802 -4.45 5.19 43.55
CA ARG A 802 -5.83 5.08 43.02
C ARG A 802 -6.33 3.65 42.90
N LEU A 803 -5.43 2.67 42.85
CA LEU A 803 -5.77 1.26 42.68
C LEU A 803 -6.59 0.72 43.86
N LYS A 804 -7.48 -0.24 43.58
CA LYS A 804 -8.18 -1.03 44.61
C LYS A 804 -7.19 -1.63 45.61
N PRO A 805 -7.59 -1.88 46.88
CA PRO A 805 -6.68 -2.29 47.95
C PRO A 805 -5.73 -3.44 47.59
N ASP A 806 -6.26 -4.49 46.95
CA ASP A 806 -5.46 -5.67 46.57
C ASP A 806 -4.38 -5.33 45.51
N LEU A 807 -4.74 -4.53 44.49
CA LEU A 807 -3.82 -4.10 43.44
C LEU A 807 -2.82 -3.06 43.96
N LYS A 808 -3.24 -2.21 44.89
CA LYS A 808 -2.40 -1.24 45.59
C LYS A 808 -1.30 -1.95 46.39
N GLU A 809 -1.65 -3.01 47.12
CA GLU A 809 -0.67 -3.83 47.84
C GLU A 809 0.35 -4.45 46.88
N GLN A 810 -0.11 -5.06 45.78
CA GLN A 810 0.77 -5.61 44.75
C GLN A 810 1.70 -4.54 44.15
N ALA A 811 1.18 -3.34 43.88
CA ALA A 811 1.98 -2.25 43.34
C ALA A 811 3.11 -1.84 44.28
N TYR A 812 2.86 -1.71 45.59
CA TYR A 812 3.91 -1.38 46.56
C TYR A 812 4.91 -2.52 46.83
N GLN A 813 4.54 -3.77 46.59
CA GLN A 813 5.51 -4.88 46.60
C GLN A 813 6.59 -4.67 45.53
N THR A 814 6.26 -4.13 44.35
CA THR A 814 7.25 -3.84 43.29
C THR A 814 8.27 -2.78 43.70
N LYS A 815 7.84 -1.78 44.49
CA LYS A 815 8.70 -0.73 45.06
C LYS A 815 9.70 -1.32 46.05
N ASN A 816 9.24 -2.20 46.94
CA ASN A 816 10.09 -2.86 47.93
C ASN A 816 11.15 -3.76 47.29
N ILE A 817 10.80 -4.48 46.21
CA ILE A 817 11.75 -5.30 45.44
C ILE A 817 12.80 -4.41 44.79
N SER A 818 12.38 -3.34 44.10
CA SER A 818 13.28 -2.39 43.45
C SER A 818 14.25 -1.72 44.43
N ASN A 819 13.78 -1.36 45.62
CA ASN A 819 14.61 -0.73 46.65
C ASN A 819 15.59 -1.72 47.29
N ARG A 820 15.14 -2.95 47.60
CA ARG A 820 16.03 -4.01 48.10
C ARG A 820 17.12 -4.38 47.10
N TYR A 821 16.80 -4.32 45.80
CA TYR A 821 17.75 -4.55 44.72
C TYR A 821 18.77 -3.40 44.59
N LYS A 822 18.33 -2.14 44.71
CA LYS A 822 19.21 -0.96 44.77
C LYS A 822 20.14 -1.01 45.99
N GLU A 823 19.64 -1.44 47.15
CA GLU A 823 20.43 -1.62 48.37
C GLU A 823 21.48 -2.73 48.21
N LEU A 824 21.12 -3.86 47.57
CA LEU A 824 22.07 -4.95 47.27
C LEU A 824 23.17 -4.51 46.29
N LEU A 825 22.84 -3.70 45.27
CA LEU A 825 23.82 -3.12 44.34
C LEU A 825 24.72 -2.05 44.98
N GLN A 826 24.23 -1.35 46.01
CA GLN A 826 25.03 -0.41 46.78
C GLN A 826 25.89 -1.10 47.83
N GLY A 827 25.43 -2.22 48.42
CA GLY A 827 26.18 -3.06 49.34
C GLY A 827 27.30 -3.87 48.67
N SER A 828 27.09 -4.35 47.44
CA SER A 828 28.09 -5.10 46.67
C SER A 828 29.25 -4.25 46.15
N LYS A 829 29.11 -2.92 46.11
CA LYS A 829 30.25 -2.01 45.88
C LYS A 829 31.27 -1.99 47.03
N SER A 830 30.99 -2.65 48.17
CA SER A 830 31.91 -2.75 49.31
C SER A 830 32.67 -4.08 49.43
N GLU A 831 32.33 -5.12 48.66
CA GLU A 831 33.06 -6.40 48.64
C GLU A 831 33.32 -6.88 47.21
N LYS A 832 34.61 -7.02 46.87
CA LYS A 832 35.08 -7.48 45.56
C LYS A 832 34.72 -8.95 45.32
N THR A 833 33.74 -9.22 44.47
CA THR A 833 33.60 -10.49 43.73
C THR A 833 32.92 -10.23 42.38
N ASP A 834 33.73 -10.09 41.31
CA ASP A 834 33.30 -9.72 39.95
C ASP A 834 32.47 -10.80 39.20
N VAL A 835 32.28 -11.99 39.78
CA VAL A 835 31.55 -13.10 39.11
C VAL A 835 30.07 -13.16 39.55
N ALA A 836 29.73 -12.72 40.77
CA ALA A 836 28.35 -12.75 41.27
C ALA A 836 27.50 -11.59 40.72
N VAL A 837 28.12 -10.46 40.36
CA VAL A 837 27.40 -9.27 39.87
C VAL A 837 26.87 -9.48 38.45
N ALA A 838 27.55 -10.29 37.62
CA ALA A 838 27.12 -10.59 36.26
C ALA A 838 25.90 -11.54 36.21
N GLU A 839 25.88 -12.60 37.03
CA GLU A 839 24.72 -13.51 37.13
C GLU A 839 23.50 -12.84 37.80
N VAL A 840 23.75 -11.90 38.72
CA VAL A 840 22.68 -11.13 39.37
C VAL A 840 22.08 -10.09 38.41
N LEU A 841 22.89 -9.40 37.59
CA LEU A 841 22.41 -8.47 36.56
C LEU A 841 21.60 -9.14 35.45
N ASP A 842 22.00 -10.35 35.01
CA ASP A 842 21.27 -11.11 34.00
C ASP A 842 19.90 -11.61 34.53
N SER A 843 19.83 -12.00 35.81
CA SER A 843 18.56 -12.42 36.43
C SER A 843 17.57 -11.27 36.73
N ALA A 844 18.04 -10.02 36.91
CA ALA A 844 17.14 -8.86 37.02
C ALA A 844 16.70 -8.27 35.69
N GLN A 845 17.50 -8.41 34.63
CA GLN A 845 17.03 -8.10 33.27
C GLN A 845 16.04 -9.14 32.75
N GLN A 846 16.07 -10.37 33.28
CA GLN A 846 15.14 -11.45 32.95
C GLN A 846 13.95 -11.60 33.91
N ALA A 847 13.81 -10.75 34.93
CA ALA A 847 12.65 -10.77 35.81
C ALA A 847 11.41 -10.26 35.04
N LYS A 848 10.72 -11.16 34.33
CA LYS A 848 9.35 -10.94 33.87
C LYS A 848 8.54 -10.40 35.05
N PRO A 849 7.71 -9.36 34.88
CA PRO A 849 6.78 -8.98 35.94
C PRO A 849 5.94 -10.20 36.29
N ALA A 850 6.10 -10.72 37.51
CA ALA A 850 5.42 -11.94 37.98
C ALA A 850 3.91 -11.75 38.19
N THR A 851 3.36 -10.60 37.77
CA THR A 851 1.94 -10.25 37.85
C THR A 851 1.44 -9.90 36.44
N PRO A 852 0.41 -10.60 35.92
CA PRO A 852 -0.19 -10.28 34.63
C PRO A 852 -0.59 -8.81 34.58
N ASN A 853 -0.44 -8.15 33.43
CA ASN A 853 -1.03 -6.81 33.27
C ASN A 853 -2.56 -6.97 33.38
N PRO A 854 -3.23 -6.23 34.28
CA PRO A 854 -4.66 -6.38 34.55
C PRO A 854 -5.57 -6.06 33.35
N PHE A 855 -5.05 -5.41 32.29
CA PHE A 855 -5.77 -5.14 31.04
C PHE A 855 -5.24 -5.91 29.82
N SER A 856 -4.22 -6.77 29.97
CA SER A 856 -3.72 -7.58 28.85
C SER A 856 -4.16 -9.03 28.97
N MET A 857 -4.67 -9.62 27.89
CA MET A 857 -4.60 -11.07 27.74
C MET A 857 -3.15 -11.45 27.41
N GLU A 858 -2.56 -12.37 28.19
CA GLU A 858 -1.36 -13.04 27.71
C GLU A 858 -1.68 -13.67 26.33
N PRO A 859 -0.85 -13.45 25.29
CA PRO A 859 -0.84 -14.37 24.18
C PRO A 859 -0.62 -15.77 24.76
N LYS A 860 -1.37 -16.77 24.28
CA LYS A 860 -1.13 -18.15 24.71
C LYS A 860 0.37 -18.43 24.61
N PRO A 861 1.06 -18.86 25.69
CA PRO A 861 2.37 -19.44 25.52
C PRO A 861 2.20 -20.70 24.67
N HIS A 862 2.96 -20.79 23.58
CA HIS A 862 3.09 -22.03 22.79
C HIS A 862 3.51 -23.20 23.67
#